data_AF-A0A182PI26-F1
#
_entry.id   AF-A0A182PI26-F1
#
_cell.length_a   1.000
_cell.length_b   1.000
_cell.length_c   1.000
_cell.angle_alpha   90.00
_cell.angle_beta   90.00
_cell.angle_gamma   90.00
#
_symmetry.space_group_name_H-M   'P 1'
#
loop_
_entity.id
_entity.type
_entity.pdbx_description
1 polymer ?
#
loop_
_entity_poly.entity_id
_entity_poly.type
_entity_poly.pdbx_seq_one_letter_code
_entity_poly.pdbx_strand_id
1 'polypeptide(L)'
;MESSGRLLACWTLLALLAGAGADPARYDHFRLYRVLIETQAQVTMLQQLEKQSDSYAFMGHARQPNQNLTIMVAPHKIAEITELLQRYELQGSILLYNMQELIDREMETIKPKTMRPEEFSWEFYHHLDTINVWLRWQVSRHPELELLELQDASYENQSLVGVRLARNPANSGVFLECGIHAREWISPASCTFVLNELLTSNLPEVRELADSFNWIIFPVVNPDGYRYTFEGDRLWRKNTQPYGLCRGVDLNRNFDSDWNGPGASDDPCRYDFAGGSAVSEPETRALVKFLEEHVAKWHIRTYFSIHSFSQLVMFPYGYKVDRVPNYDDLVTIGRKGVEAIESTHGVRYVSGAMIETIYPSSGDSVDWVYSALGVPVAYTFELRGPPDSTNMFVLPAVEIIPTAEELLAAFLEVLALIVIVSLLVIGDAAADGAARYDNYRLYRVELETDAHVQLFQQLETKSDSCTFYGHARQPGQQLTIMVSASKVADFEDLLTLHAVSGRVLERNVQQLIDREAATVAPVDADPKQMDWDHYYQLETIYAWMDMLAERYPDFVSTLEIGKSYEGRPIKGVKLSRRPGENKAIVVEGGIHAREWISPATATFLLHELITSEEPAVRELGTLYDWFVFPVVNPDGYRFTFTGDRLWRKNRKPYGLCRGVDLNRNFDSNWGGVGSSDDPCSYDFSGSGAFSEPESVAIADFVRQNVGPARIRSYIALHSYSQLLMFPYGHTPDRVQNYDHLKSITEKAIAALTAVYGTPFQGGSKYETIYPSSGGSIDWAYRPGGVPVSLTFELRGPADSTDMFILPAEQIRPVGQETLAAFIAIVQEAASLGYYDS
;
A
#
# COMPACT_ATOMS: atom_id res chain seq x y z
N MET A 1 63.88 36.22 2.32
CA MET A 1 65.05 36.20 3.22
C MET A 1 64.50 35.90 4.60
N GLU A 2 64.49 34.62 4.96
CA GLU A 2 65.43 33.98 5.92
C GLU A 2 64.91 34.18 7.36
N SER A 3 64.34 33.14 7.97
CA SER A 3 65.02 32.12 8.82
C SER A 3 65.64 32.77 10.08
N SER A 4 65.61 32.27 11.30
CA SER A 4 65.47 30.94 11.92
C SER A 4 65.16 31.25 13.42
N GLY A 5 64.59 30.38 14.25
CA GLY A 5 65.17 29.11 14.65
C GLY A 5 65.12 29.00 16.19
N ARG A 6 64.32 28.04 16.66
CA ARG A 6 64.21 27.54 18.04
C ARG A 6 65.53 26.96 18.54
N LEU A 7 65.74 26.96 19.86
CA LEU A 7 66.26 25.85 20.69
C LEU A 7 65.96 26.20 22.18
N LEU A 8 65.19 25.44 22.98
CA LEU A 8 65.30 24.05 23.51
C LEU A 8 65.98 23.98 24.89
N ALA A 9 65.27 23.45 25.89
CA ALA A 9 65.69 22.40 26.87
C ALA A 9 64.75 22.39 28.10
N CYS A 10 63.82 21.42 28.20
CA CYS A 10 63.84 20.22 29.08
C CYS A 10 63.22 20.47 30.48
N TRP A 11 62.03 19.92 30.81
CA TRP A 11 61.76 18.54 31.30
C TRP A 11 62.67 18.22 32.51
N THR A 12 62.25 17.87 33.74
CA THR A 12 61.12 17.11 34.33
C THR A 12 61.33 17.18 35.88
N LEU A 13 60.36 17.01 36.81
CA LEU A 13 59.66 15.78 37.21
C LEU A 13 58.90 16.05 38.56
N LEU A 14 57.93 15.18 38.89
CA LEU A 14 57.06 15.06 40.10
C LEU A 14 55.70 15.77 40.00
N ALA A 15 54.62 15.16 39.51
CA ALA A 15 53.89 13.94 39.92
C ALA A 15 52.89 14.14 41.10
N LEU A 16 51.67 13.68 40.84
CA LEU A 16 50.61 13.25 41.77
C LEU A 16 49.76 14.33 42.45
N LEU A 17 48.64 14.65 41.80
CA LEU A 17 47.25 14.80 42.31
C LEU A 17 46.37 14.87 41.04
N ALA A 18 45.95 13.76 40.40
CA ALA A 18 44.78 12.96 40.76
C ALA A 18 43.54 13.81 41.12
N GLY A 19 42.59 13.89 40.19
CA GLY A 19 41.15 14.05 40.46
C GLY A 19 40.64 15.46 40.76
N ALA A 20 40.27 16.20 39.72
CA ALA A 20 39.19 17.18 39.81
C ALA A 20 38.24 16.88 38.64
N GLY A 21 37.42 15.84 38.80
CA GLY A 21 36.24 15.68 37.96
C GLY A 21 35.33 16.87 38.22
N ALA A 22 34.81 17.51 37.16
CA ALA A 22 33.73 18.47 37.34
C ALA A 22 32.56 17.77 38.05
N ASP A 23 31.91 18.45 38.98
CA ASP A 23 30.73 17.91 39.63
C ASP A 23 29.65 17.62 38.58
N PRO A 24 28.97 16.46 38.62
CA PRO A 24 27.86 16.17 37.73
C PRO A 24 26.77 17.24 37.82
N ALA A 25 26.10 17.50 36.70
CA ALA A 25 24.95 18.39 36.62
C ALA A 25 23.86 17.92 37.60
N ARG A 26 23.32 18.87 38.37
CA ARG A 26 22.23 18.63 39.32
C ARG A 26 20.96 19.36 38.89
N TYR A 27 19.83 18.70 39.11
CA TYR A 27 18.49 19.17 38.79
C TYR A 27 17.66 19.43 40.05
N ASP A 28 18.31 19.93 41.12
CA ASP A 28 17.65 20.21 42.39
C ASP A 28 16.51 21.21 42.20
N HIS A 29 15.32 20.81 42.64
CA HIS A 29 14.08 21.60 42.58
C HIS A 29 13.62 21.98 41.16
N PHE A 30 14.18 21.36 40.11
CA PHE A 30 13.58 21.44 38.77
C PHE A 30 12.19 20.80 38.83
N ARG A 31 11.20 21.52 38.34
CA ARG A 31 9.79 21.09 38.39
C ARG A 31 9.31 20.68 37.03
N LEU A 32 8.56 19.59 36.98
CA LEU A 32 7.90 19.14 35.76
C LEU A 32 6.44 19.62 35.77
N TYR A 33 6.07 20.40 34.77
CA TYR A 33 4.72 20.88 34.56
C TYR A 33 4.07 20.11 33.40
N ARG A 34 2.80 19.74 33.57
CA ARG A 34 1.90 19.36 32.49
C ARG A 34 1.01 20.55 32.18
N VAL A 35 0.96 20.99 30.94
CA VAL A 35 0.05 22.06 30.50
C VAL A 35 -0.82 21.57 29.36
N LEU A 36 -2.10 21.97 29.37
CA LEU A 36 -3.01 21.77 28.25
C LEU A 36 -3.06 23.06 27.43
N ILE A 37 -2.69 22.98 26.16
CA ILE A 37 -2.77 24.08 25.22
C ILE A 37 -4.17 24.07 24.62
N GLU A 38 -4.97 25.11 24.83
CA GLU A 38 -6.37 25.22 24.36
C GLU A 38 -6.53 26.26 23.24
N THR A 39 -5.59 27.19 23.09
CA THR A 39 -5.70 28.29 22.12
C THR A 39 -4.43 28.49 21.31
N GLN A 40 -4.58 29.06 20.11
CA GLN A 40 -3.44 29.40 19.25
C GLN A 40 -2.50 30.44 19.90
N ALA A 41 -3.04 31.34 20.73
CA ALA A 41 -2.24 32.31 21.45
C ALA A 41 -1.29 31.63 22.46
N GLN A 42 -1.76 30.58 23.12
CA GLN A 42 -0.93 29.76 24.02
C GLN A 42 0.15 28.99 23.25
N VAL A 43 -0.16 28.43 22.08
CA VAL A 43 0.84 27.82 21.18
C VAL A 43 1.97 28.80 20.88
N THR A 44 1.63 30.00 20.38
CA THR A 44 2.63 31.00 19.99
C THR A 44 3.48 31.45 21.18
N MET A 45 2.87 31.61 22.36
CA MET A 45 3.60 31.97 23.59
C MET A 45 4.60 30.86 23.99
N LEU A 46 4.17 29.60 23.99
CA LEU A 46 5.03 28.48 24.35
C LEU A 46 6.16 28.27 23.33
N GLN A 47 5.90 28.46 22.03
CA GLN A 47 6.93 28.44 20.98
C GLN A 47 7.95 29.57 21.15
N GLN A 48 7.52 30.75 21.60
CA GLN A 48 8.44 31.83 21.94
C GLN A 48 9.29 31.47 23.17
N LEU A 49 8.66 30.90 24.20
CA LEU A 49 9.34 30.47 25.42
C LEU A 49 10.41 29.42 25.12
N GLU A 50 10.08 28.41 24.31
CA GLU A 50 10.98 27.36 23.86
C GLU A 50 12.18 27.89 23.05
N LYS A 51 11.98 28.95 22.25
CA LYS A 51 13.04 29.56 21.44
C LYS A 51 13.94 30.52 22.23
N GLN A 52 13.42 31.16 23.27
CA GLN A 52 14.06 32.31 23.90
C GLN A 52 14.66 32.01 25.28
N SER A 53 14.42 30.82 25.84
CA SER A 53 14.92 30.49 27.16
C SER A 53 15.35 29.03 27.29
N ASP A 54 16.60 28.85 27.70
CA ASP A 54 17.25 27.58 28.05
C ASP A 54 16.81 27.03 29.42
N SER A 55 16.08 27.83 30.21
CA SER A 55 15.62 27.48 31.55
C SER A 55 14.30 26.68 31.55
N TYR A 56 13.77 26.41 30.35
CA TYR A 56 12.60 25.59 30.10
C TYR A 56 12.97 24.48 29.12
N ALA A 57 13.01 23.24 29.61
CA ALA A 57 13.24 22.08 28.76
C ALA A 57 11.89 21.44 28.39
N PHE A 58 11.57 21.47 27.11
CA PHE A 58 10.32 20.97 26.57
C PHE A 58 10.46 19.50 26.17
N MET A 59 9.53 18.64 26.61
CA MET A 59 9.52 17.21 26.27
C MET A 59 8.63 16.96 25.02
N GLY A 60 8.83 17.78 23.99
CA GLY A 60 8.00 17.89 22.78
C GLY A 60 7.79 19.35 22.36
N HIS A 61 7.21 19.62 21.20
CA HIS A 61 7.03 21.00 20.71
C HIS A 61 5.59 21.49 20.85
N ALA A 62 5.39 22.75 21.25
CA ALA A 62 4.06 23.39 21.24
C ALA A 62 3.61 23.65 19.79
N ARG A 63 2.48 23.08 19.36
CA ARG A 63 2.09 23.06 17.94
C ARG A 63 0.69 23.54 17.67
N GLN A 64 -0.25 23.05 18.47
CA GLN A 64 -1.67 23.23 18.19
C GLN A 64 -2.48 23.27 19.47
N PRO A 65 -3.68 23.87 19.42
CA PRO A 65 -4.71 23.65 20.44
C PRO A 65 -5.01 22.16 20.67
N ASN A 66 -5.55 21.84 21.84
CA ASN A 66 -5.84 20.50 22.36
C ASN A 66 -4.61 19.59 22.51
N GLN A 67 -3.45 20.18 22.80
CA GLN A 67 -2.20 19.44 23.02
C GLN A 67 -1.80 19.47 24.50
N ASN A 68 -1.50 18.31 25.07
CA ASN A 68 -0.82 18.21 26.37
C ASN A 68 0.70 18.31 26.17
N LEU A 69 1.36 19.17 26.93
CA LEU A 69 2.79 19.40 26.82
C LEU A 69 3.47 19.35 28.18
N THR A 70 4.60 18.68 28.25
CA THR A 70 5.43 18.61 29.46
C THR A 70 6.58 19.59 29.36
N ILE A 71 6.78 20.38 30.41
CA ILE A 71 7.84 21.38 30.48
C ILE A 71 8.56 21.21 31.81
N MET A 72 9.87 20.94 31.75
CA MET A 72 10.73 20.98 32.92
C MET A 72 11.25 22.40 33.10
N VAL A 73 11.04 22.96 34.29
CA VAL A 73 11.29 24.37 34.60
C VAL A 73 12.36 24.48 35.67
N ALA A 74 13.38 25.28 35.39
CA ALA A 74 14.45 25.56 36.34
C ALA A 74 13.91 26.33 37.58
N PRO A 75 14.50 26.13 38.77
CA PRO A 75 13.97 26.70 40.03
C PRO A 75 13.76 28.20 40.01
N HIS A 76 14.68 28.93 39.38
CA HIS A 76 14.66 30.39 39.29
C HIS A 76 13.58 30.93 38.31
N LYS A 77 12.97 30.07 37.49
CA LYS A 77 11.87 30.40 36.57
C LYS A 77 10.48 29.97 37.04
N ILE A 78 10.38 29.33 38.21
CA ILE A 78 9.09 28.84 38.76
C ILE A 78 8.06 29.95 38.96
N ALA A 79 8.49 31.12 39.45
CA ALA A 79 7.57 32.25 39.64
C ALA A 79 7.08 32.81 38.30
N GLU A 80 7.98 32.92 37.33
CA GLU A 80 7.70 33.43 35.98
C GLU A 80 6.75 32.51 35.22
N ILE A 81 6.99 31.19 35.25
CA ILE A 81 6.06 30.25 34.60
C ILE A 81 4.68 30.30 35.26
N THR A 82 4.60 30.42 36.58
CA THR A 82 3.32 30.51 37.29
C THR A 82 2.54 31.74 36.86
N GLU A 83 3.21 32.88 36.68
CA GLU A 83 2.60 34.10 36.15
C GLU A 83 2.17 33.93 34.68
N LEU A 84 2.99 33.29 33.84
CA LEU A 84 2.65 33.01 32.43
C LEU A 84 1.42 32.09 32.32
N LEU A 85 1.36 31.03 33.13
CA LEU A 85 0.21 30.13 33.18
C LEU A 85 -1.08 30.89 33.57
N GLN A 86 -1.00 31.78 34.56
CA GLN A 86 -2.14 32.60 34.98
C GLN A 86 -2.54 33.62 33.92
N ARG A 87 -1.58 34.33 33.32
CA ARG A 87 -1.81 35.40 32.35
C ARG A 87 -2.45 34.89 31.06
N TYR A 88 -2.03 33.72 30.60
CA TYR A 88 -2.54 33.10 29.37
C TYR A 88 -3.66 32.09 29.63
N GLU A 89 -4.16 32.03 30.87
CA GLU A 89 -5.19 31.08 31.31
C GLU A 89 -4.84 29.62 30.91
N LEU A 90 -3.55 29.28 30.96
CA LEU A 90 -3.05 27.96 30.58
C LEU A 90 -3.25 27.00 31.75
N GLN A 91 -4.14 26.04 31.59
CA GLN A 91 -4.38 25.02 32.61
C GLN A 91 -3.14 24.14 32.74
N GLY A 92 -2.59 24.06 33.96
CA GLY A 92 -1.41 23.24 34.22
C GLY A 92 -1.40 22.61 35.60
N SER A 93 -0.74 21.48 35.70
CA SER A 93 -0.49 20.76 36.95
C SER A 93 1.00 20.45 37.09
N ILE A 94 1.48 20.38 38.34
CA ILE A 94 2.85 19.98 38.63
C ILE A 94 2.87 18.46 38.75
N LEU A 95 3.66 17.81 37.91
CA LEU A 95 3.86 16.36 37.91
C LEU A 95 4.98 15.93 38.85
N LEU A 96 6.05 16.73 38.93
CA LEU A 96 7.21 16.44 39.77
C LEU A 96 7.75 17.75 40.35
N TYR A 97 8.02 17.76 41.65
CA TYR A 97 8.52 18.96 42.35
C TYR A 97 10.05 19.03 42.40
N ASN A 98 10.74 17.91 42.17
CA ASN A 98 12.19 17.82 42.22
C ASN A 98 12.69 16.69 41.30
N MET A 99 13.23 17.07 40.14
CA MET A 99 13.80 16.11 39.19
C MET A 99 15.01 15.35 39.77
N GLN A 100 15.78 15.99 40.64
CA GLN A 100 16.96 15.35 41.24
C GLN A 100 16.60 14.14 42.10
N GLU A 101 15.48 14.16 42.82
CA GLU A 101 15.04 12.99 43.62
C GLU A 101 14.77 11.76 42.77
N LEU A 102 14.25 11.97 41.55
CA LEU A 102 14.01 10.89 40.60
C LEU A 102 15.34 10.32 40.07
N ILE A 103 16.28 11.21 39.73
CA ILE A 103 17.64 10.83 39.30
C ILE A 103 18.36 10.08 40.41
N ASP A 104 18.34 10.59 41.65
CA ASP A 104 19.01 9.97 42.79
C ASP A 104 18.52 8.54 43.04
N ARG A 105 17.21 8.29 42.90
CA ARG A 105 16.63 6.93 43.00
C ARG A 105 17.08 6.01 41.88
N GLU A 106 17.18 6.51 40.66
CA GLU A 106 17.65 5.69 39.53
C GLU A 106 19.14 5.34 39.69
N MET A 107 19.95 6.26 40.23
CA MET A 107 21.38 6.03 40.48
C MET A 107 21.64 4.86 41.43
N GLU A 108 20.73 4.58 42.36
CA GLU A 108 20.78 3.40 43.25
C GLU A 108 20.62 2.07 42.48
N THR A 109 20.11 2.13 41.25
CA THR A 109 19.84 0.97 40.37
C THR A 109 20.87 0.83 39.25
N ILE A 110 22.04 1.45 39.37
CA ILE A 110 23.16 1.31 38.43
C ILE A 110 24.20 0.35 39.00
N LYS A 111 24.69 -0.57 38.16
CA LYS A 111 25.79 -1.47 38.54
C LYS A 111 27.16 -0.80 38.39
N PRO A 112 28.12 -1.12 39.27
CA PRO A 112 29.45 -0.51 39.22
C PRO A 112 30.22 -0.91 37.96
N LYS A 113 31.06 0.00 37.45
CA LYS A 113 31.93 -0.23 36.27
C LYS A 113 32.82 -1.48 36.38
N THR A 114 33.17 -1.88 37.60
CA THR A 114 34.03 -3.05 37.89
C THR A 114 33.26 -4.37 37.93
N MET A 115 31.97 -4.37 37.61
CA MET A 115 31.14 -5.56 37.49
C MET A 115 31.79 -6.61 36.57
N ARG A 116 31.70 -7.88 36.98
CA ARG A 116 32.10 -8.99 36.11
C ARG A 116 31.00 -9.27 35.08
N PRO A 117 31.33 -9.65 33.83
CA PRO A 117 30.31 -9.87 32.80
C PRO A 117 29.28 -10.94 33.16
N GLU A 118 29.62 -11.92 34.01
CA GLU A 118 28.68 -12.95 34.50
C GLU A 118 27.57 -12.40 35.41
N GLU A 119 27.74 -11.19 35.94
CA GLU A 119 26.81 -10.55 36.88
C GLU A 119 25.84 -9.57 36.18
N PHE A 120 25.95 -9.44 34.85
CA PHE A 120 25.07 -8.59 34.05
C PHE A 120 23.61 -9.01 34.24
N SER A 121 22.73 -8.06 34.59
CA SER A 121 21.34 -8.33 34.95
C SER A 121 20.42 -7.17 34.61
N TRP A 122 19.33 -7.42 33.91
CA TRP A 122 18.33 -6.42 33.53
C TRP A 122 17.47 -5.89 34.69
N GLU A 123 17.83 -6.19 35.94
CA GLU A 123 17.33 -5.47 37.13
C GLU A 123 18.03 -4.12 37.33
N PHE A 124 19.06 -3.80 36.53
CA PHE A 124 19.92 -2.62 36.70
C PHE A 124 20.32 -1.99 35.36
N TYR A 125 20.64 -0.69 35.39
CA TYR A 125 21.32 -0.01 34.28
C TYR A 125 22.84 -0.21 34.36
N HIS A 126 23.51 -0.14 33.20
CA HIS A 126 24.93 -0.47 33.06
C HIS A 126 25.69 0.64 32.33
N HIS A 127 26.94 0.84 32.72
CA HIS A 127 27.85 1.74 31.99
C HIS A 127 28.23 1.17 30.62
N LEU A 128 28.66 2.06 29.71
CA LEU A 128 29.18 1.70 28.38
C LEU A 128 30.21 0.56 28.43
N ASP A 129 31.24 0.72 29.26
CA ASP A 129 32.32 -0.26 29.37
C ASP A 129 31.81 -1.63 29.81
N THR A 130 30.82 -1.66 30.71
CA THR A 130 30.21 -2.89 31.20
C THR A 130 29.40 -3.59 30.11
N ILE A 131 28.63 -2.84 29.32
CA ILE A 131 27.91 -3.36 28.13
C ILE A 131 28.92 -3.93 27.12
N ASN A 132 29.98 -3.18 26.81
CA ASN A 132 30.99 -3.58 25.84
C ASN A 132 31.79 -4.82 26.29
N VAL A 133 32.09 -4.95 27.58
CA VAL A 133 32.73 -6.16 28.15
C VAL A 133 31.76 -7.33 28.12
N TRP A 134 30.48 -7.13 28.43
CA TRP A 134 29.46 -8.17 28.35
C TRP A 134 29.26 -8.68 26.92
N LEU A 135 29.19 -7.81 25.91
CA LEU A 135 29.10 -8.23 24.50
C LEU A 135 30.28 -9.11 24.08
N ARG A 136 31.52 -8.70 24.40
CA ARG A 136 32.72 -9.50 24.11
C ARG A 136 32.73 -10.83 24.88
N TRP A 137 32.20 -10.83 26.10
CA TRP A 137 32.02 -12.05 26.87
C TRP A 137 31.00 -12.98 26.20
N GLN A 138 29.85 -12.48 25.74
CA GLN A 138 28.86 -13.28 25.00
C GLN A 138 29.47 -13.90 23.72
N VAL A 139 30.24 -13.13 22.95
CA VAL A 139 30.97 -13.65 21.77
C VAL A 139 31.94 -14.78 22.16
N SER A 140 32.59 -14.71 23.31
CA SER A 140 33.47 -15.80 23.79
C SER A 140 32.72 -17.07 24.21
N ARG A 141 31.40 -16.97 24.46
CA ARG A 141 30.52 -18.05 24.95
C ARG A 141 29.69 -18.67 23.84
N HIS A 142 29.38 -17.91 22.80
CA HIS A 142 28.49 -18.27 21.71
C HIS A 142 29.24 -18.18 20.37
N PRO A 143 29.73 -19.31 19.81
CA PRO A 143 30.51 -19.30 18.57
C PRO A 143 29.74 -18.81 17.34
N GLU A 144 28.40 -18.77 17.41
CA GLU A 144 27.53 -18.20 16.38
C GLU A 144 27.47 -16.66 16.38
N LEU A 145 28.06 -16.00 17.39
CA LEU A 145 28.16 -14.54 17.45
C LEU A 145 29.46 -14.05 16.83
N GLU A 146 29.34 -13.07 15.95
CA GLU A 146 30.44 -12.27 15.41
C GLU A 146 30.49 -10.92 16.13
N LEU A 147 31.66 -10.52 16.64
CA LEU A 147 31.87 -9.19 17.19
C LEU A 147 31.99 -8.16 16.05
N LEU A 148 31.21 -7.10 16.12
CA LEU A 148 31.30 -5.95 15.23
C LEU A 148 31.87 -4.77 16.00
N GLU A 149 33.06 -4.32 15.65
CA GLU A 149 33.72 -3.21 16.34
C GLU A 149 34.16 -2.16 15.33
N LEU A 150 33.42 -1.05 15.27
CA LEU A 150 33.77 0.11 14.44
C LEU A 150 34.71 0.97 15.26
N GLN A 151 36.01 0.86 14.96
CA GLN A 151 37.07 1.57 15.68
C GLN A 151 37.03 3.07 15.41
N ASP A 152 37.43 3.85 16.43
CA ASP A 152 37.55 5.32 16.38
C ASP A 152 36.30 5.99 15.79
N ALA A 153 35.14 5.46 16.15
CA ALA A 153 33.86 5.79 15.54
C ALA A 153 33.13 6.92 16.26
N SER A 154 33.73 7.55 17.28
CA SER A 154 33.16 8.69 18.00
C SER A 154 34.13 9.86 18.11
N TYR A 155 33.67 11.00 18.58
CA TYR A 155 34.50 12.20 18.75
C TYR A 155 35.64 11.96 19.77
N GLU A 156 35.35 11.23 20.86
CA GLU A 156 36.30 10.87 21.90
C GLU A 156 37.06 9.55 21.60
N ASN A 157 37.01 9.09 20.35
CA ASN A 157 37.65 7.86 19.84
C ASN A 157 37.17 6.58 20.55
N GLN A 158 35.92 6.54 20.99
CA GLN A 158 35.26 5.32 21.41
C GLN A 158 34.86 4.50 20.18
N SER A 159 34.84 3.18 20.36
CA SER A 159 34.34 2.27 19.32
C SER A 159 32.82 2.09 19.45
N LEU A 160 32.13 1.98 18.32
CA LEU A 160 30.77 1.45 18.28
C LEU A 160 30.88 -0.08 18.31
N VAL A 161 30.43 -0.68 19.41
CA VAL A 161 30.52 -2.13 19.63
C VAL A 161 29.13 -2.75 19.47
N GLY A 162 29.03 -3.71 18.57
CA GLY A 162 27.83 -4.47 18.30
C GLY A 162 28.16 -5.95 18.09
N VAL A 163 27.12 -6.73 17.81
CA VAL A 163 27.26 -8.15 17.49
C VAL A 163 26.39 -8.52 16.30
N ARG A 164 26.79 -9.57 15.61
CA ARG A 164 26.00 -10.22 14.57
C ARG A 164 25.77 -11.67 14.93
N LEU A 165 24.49 -12.05 15.05
CA LEU A 165 24.04 -13.43 15.21
C LEU A 165 23.53 -13.90 13.85
N ALA A 166 24.27 -14.80 13.20
CA ALA A 166 23.92 -15.31 11.87
C ALA A 166 23.98 -16.83 11.82
N ARG A 167 22.83 -17.48 12.08
CA ARG A 167 22.72 -18.95 12.05
C ARG A 167 22.59 -19.51 10.63
N ASN A 168 21.92 -18.76 9.74
CA ASN A 168 21.85 -19.07 8.31
C ASN A 168 22.10 -17.80 7.48
N PRO A 169 23.23 -17.71 6.73
CA PRO A 169 23.55 -16.54 5.92
C PRO A 169 22.51 -16.17 4.86
N ALA A 170 21.63 -17.09 4.46
CA ALA A 170 20.56 -16.85 3.51
C ALA A 170 19.35 -16.12 4.13
N ASN A 171 19.21 -16.11 5.45
CA ASN A 171 18.12 -15.43 6.12
C ASN A 171 18.21 -13.91 5.95
N SER A 172 17.06 -13.24 5.97
CA SER A 172 16.96 -11.79 6.00
C SER A 172 17.60 -11.23 7.27
N GLY A 173 18.26 -10.07 7.13
CA GLY A 173 18.87 -9.33 8.22
C GLY A 173 17.89 -8.38 8.92
N VAL A 174 18.00 -8.32 10.25
CA VAL A 174 17.32 -7.37 11.12
C VAL A 174 18.38 -6.54 11.83
N PHE A 175 18.34 -5.22 11.64
CA PHE A 175 19.28 -4.28 12.25
C PHE A 175 18.61 -3.54 13.42
N LEU A 176 19.22 -3.60 14.61
CA LEU A 176 18.80 -2.88 15.81
C LEU A 176 19.81 -1.78 16.12
N GLU A 177 19.38 -0.54 15.94
CA GLU A 177 20.09 0.67 16.37
C GLU A 177 19.54 1.12 17.71
N CYS A 178 20.41 1.22 18.73
CA CYS A 178 19.97 1.56 20.07
C CYS A 178 20.88 2.64 20.68
N GLY A 179 20.30 3.49 21.51
CA GLY A 179 21.05 4.47 22.29
C GLY A 179 21.70 5.55 21.44
N ILE A 180 21.04 5.96 20.34
CA ILE A 180 21.48 7.12 19.54
C ILE A 180 21.30 8.43 20.31
N HIS A 181 20.24 8.55 21.10
CA HIS A 181 20.13 9.56 22.15
C HIS A 181 20.64 9.00 23.47
N ALA A 182 21.63 9.67 24.05
CA ALA A 182 22.37 9.16 25.20
C ALA A 182 21.54 8.98 26.48
N ARG A 183 20.58 9.88 26.74
CA ARG A 183 19.73 9.87 27.96
C ARG A 183 18.73 8.70 28.02
N GLU A 184 18.51 8.01 26.91
CA GLU A 184 17.44 7.00 26.75
C GLU A 184 17.93 5.62 27.19
N TRP A 185 18.30 5.49 28.48
CA TRP A 185 18.97 4.30 29.03
C TRP A 185 18.18 2.99 28.86
N ILE A 186 16.86 3.07 28.79
CA ILE A 186 15.98 1.92 28.56
C ILE A 186 16.22 1.28 27.18
N SER A 187 16.67 2.04 26.18
CA SER A 187 16.93 1.52 24.83
C SER A 187 18.11 0.53 24.82
N PRO A 188 19.35 0.90 25.23
CA PRO A 188 20.45 -0.06 25.33
C PRO A 188 20.14 -1.27 26.24
N ALA A 189 19.42 -1.03 27.35
CA ALA A 189 19.00 -2.10 28.26
C ALA A 189 18.06 -3.11 27.57
N SER A 190 17.07 -2.62 26.81
CA SER A 190 16.13 -3.47 26.08
C SER A 190 16.81 -4.23 24.93
N CYS A 191 17.74 -3.59 24.20
CA CYS A 191 18.44 -4.26 23.11
C CYS A 191 19.40 -5.36 23.59
N THR A 192 20.07 -5.15 24.72
CA THR A 192 20.88 -6.22 25.34
C THR A 192 20.01 -7.36 25.88
N PHE A 193 18.80 -7.06 26.38
CA PHE A 193 17.83 -8.09 26.80
C PHE A 193 17.37 -8.93 25.61
N VAL A 194 16.97 -8.29 24.50
CA VAL A 194 16.59 -8.99 23.27
C VAL A 194 17.71 -9.89 22.79
N LEU A 195 18.96 -9.40 22.75
CA LEU A 195 20.12 -10.24 22.41
C LEU A 195 20.23 -11.46 23.34
N ASN A 196 20.06 -11.30 24.65
CA ASN A 196 20.10 -12.42 25.58
C ASN A 196 18.99 -13.44 25.33
N GLU A 197 17.77 -12.99 25.07
CA GLU A 197 16.64 -13.89 24.77
C GLU A 197 16.89 -14.67 23.48
N LEU A 198 17.40 -14.03 22.43
CA LEU A 198 17.78 -14.70 21.17
C LEU A 198 18.88 -15.77 21.36
N LEU A 199 19.71 -15.65 22.39
CA LEU A 199 20.80 -16.59 22.68
C LEU A 199 20.40 -17.70 23.65
N THR A 200 19.49 -17.41 24.60
CA THR A 200 19.30 -18.25 25.80
C THR A 200 17.87 -18.71 26.03
N SER A 201 16.88 -18.11 25.36
CA SER A 201 15.47 -18.41 25.62
C SER A 201 15.12 -19.85 25.23
N ASN A 202 14.30 -20.48 26.08
CA ASN A 202 13.74 -21.81 25.80
C ASN A 202 12.33 -21.73 25.20
N LEU A 203 11.77 -20.53 25.01
CA LEU A 203 10.48 -20.36 24.37
C LEU A 203 10.60 -20.74 22.87
N PRO A 204 9.73 -21.64 22.36
CA PRO A 204 9.77 -22.06 20.95
C PRO A 204 9.73 -20.89 19.97
N GLU A 205 8.82 -19.94 20.19
CA GLU A 205 8.62 -18.76 19.34
C GLU A 205 9.85 -17.85 19.29
N VAL A 206 10.55 -17.66 20.42
CA VAL A 206 11.79 -16.85 20.47
C VAL A 206 12.95 -17.57 19.78
N ARG A 207 13.03 -18.90 19.91
CA ARG A 207 14.05 -19.70 19.21
C ARG A 207 13.82 -19.70 17.70
N GLU A 208 12.57 -19.86 17.26
CA GLU A 208 12.20 -19.74 15.86
C GLU A 208 12.54 -18.36 15.30
N LEU A 209 12.25 -17.30 16.06
CA LEU A 209 12.62 -15.93 15.70
C LEU A 209 14.14 -15.74 15.55
N ALA A 210 14.93 -16.28 16.50
CA ALA A 210 16.39 -16.24 16.45
C ALA A 210 16.97 -17.04 15.27
N ASP A 211 16.34 -18.15 14.90
CA ASP A 211 16.76 -19.03 13.82
C ASP A 211 16.31 -18.53 12.43
N SER A 212 15.25 -17.72 12.36
CA SER A 212 14.65 -17.24 11.10
C SER A 212 15.30 -15.99 10.54
N PHE A 213 16.09 -15.27 11.34
CA PHE A 213 16.70 -13.99 10.95
C PHE A 213 18.18 -13.91 11.31
N ASN A 214 18.91 -13.10 10.56
CA ASN A 214 20.26 -12.68 10.94
C ASN A 214 20.16 -11.36 11.71
N TRP A 215 20.59 -11.35 12.98
CA TRP A 215 20.45 -10.17 13.84
C TRP A 215 21.74 -9.37 13.88
N ILE A 216 21.67 -8.07 13.67
CA ILE A 216 22.77 -7.12 13.80
C ILE A 216 22.36 -6.11 14.86
N ILE A 217 23.04 -6.09 16.00
CA ILE A 217 22.61 -5.31 17.17
C ILE A 217 23.76 -4.41 17.62
N PHE A 218 23.53 -3.09 17.61
CA PHE A 218 24.41 -2.09 18.22
C PHE A 218 23.69 -1.47 19.43
N PRO A 219 23.97 -1.94 20.65
CA PRO A 219 23.26 -1.45 21.83
C PRO A 219 23.49 0.03 22.17
N VAL A 220 24.64 0.59 21.77
CA VAL A 220 24.97 2.00 21.99
C VAL A 220 25.69 2.55 20.75
N VAL A 221 24.98 3.35 19.95
CA VAL A 221 25.57 4.04 18.78
C VAL A 221 26.08 5.46 19.10
N ASN A 222 25.75 6.00 20.28
CA ASN A 222 26.29 7.26 20.81
C ASN A 222 27.14 7.00 22.07
N PRO A 223 28.34 6.39 21.94
CA PRO A 223 29.13 5.98 23.10
C PRO A 223 29.58 7.18 23.96
N ASP A 224 29.97 8.30 23.35
CA ASP A 224 30.45 9.48 24.06
C ASP A 224 29.34 10.11 24.89
N GLY A 225 28.18 10.34 24.26
CA GLY A 225 27.02 10.87 24.94
C GLY A 225 26.56 9.93 26.04
N TYR A 226 26.45 8.62 25.76
CA TYR A 226 25.99 7.63 26.74
C TYR A 226 26.90 7.62 27.97
N ARG A 227 28.22 7.62 27.77
CA ARG A 227 29.18 7.75 28.88
C ARG A 227 29.00 9.05 29.66
N TYR A 228 28.82 10.17 28.96
CA TYR A 228 28.61 11.48 29.57
C TYR A 228 27.36 11.54 30.45
N THR A 229 26.33 10.71 30.21
CA THR A 229 25.17 10.63 31.10
C THR A 229 25.44 10.05 32.48
N PHE A 230 26.51 9.28 32.66
CA PHE A 230 26.93 8.77 33.96
C PHE A 230 27.95 9.67 34.67
N GLU A 231 28.68 10.46 33.90
CA GLU A 231 29.87 11.19 34.39
C GLU A 231 29.65 12.69 34.49
N GLY A 232 28.73 13.24 33.69
CA GLY A 232 28.51 14.67 33.54
C GLY A 232 27.04 15.07 33.69
N ASP A 233 26.17 14.68 32.77
CA ASP A 233 24.77 15.13 32.75
C ASP A 233 23.82 14.00 32.37
N ARG A 234 23.05 13.51 33.35
CA ARG A 234 22.11 12.39 33.18
C ARG A 234 21.09 12.60 32.05
N LEU A 235 20.67 13.84 31.80
CA LEU A 235 19.65 14.13 30.78
C LEU A 235 20.25 14.52 29.42
N TRP A 236 21.56 14.30 29.24
CA TRP A 236 22.26 14.60 27.99
C TRP A 236 21.76 13.74 26.82
N ARG A 237 21.37 14.38 25.71
CA ARG A 237 20.84 13.72 24.51
C ARG A 237 21.88 13.45 23.44
N LYS A 238 22.71 14.46 23.16
CA LYS A 238 23.56 14.60 21.97
C LYS A 238 24.84 13.75 22.06
N ASN A 239 25.70 13.76 21.05
CA ASN A 239 27.12 13.40 21.24
C ASN A 239 27.84 14.49 22.07
N THR A 240 29.17 14.43 22.22
CA THR A 240 29.92 15.37 23.08
C THR A 240 30.83 16.34 22.32
N GLN A 241 30.79 16.32 20.98
CA GLN A 241 31.64 17.14 20.10
C GLN A 241 31.48 18.65 20.38
N PRO A 242 32.55 19.41 20.66
CA PRO A 242 32.47 20.84 20.93
C PRO A 242 32.10 21.67 19.69
N TYR A 243 31.21 22.65 19.87
CA TYR A 243 30.81 23.65 18.88
C TYR A 243 30.80 25.05 19.52
N GLY A 244 31.97 25.71 19.52
CA GLY A 244 32.14 27.02 20.14
C GLY A 244 31.93 26.96 21.66
N LEU A 245 30.95 27.71 22.17
CA LEU A 245 30.57 27.71 23.59
C LEU A 245 29.63 26.57 23.98
N CYS A 246 29.08 25.87 22.98
CA CYS A 246 28.14 24.78 23.16
C CYS A 246 28.78 23.45 22.73
N ARG A 247 28.09 22.34 22.96
CA ARG A 247 28.59 21.01 22.61
C ARG A 247 27.47 20.08 22.21
N GLY A 248 27.83 19.07 21.43
CA GLY A 248 27.00 17.98 20.99
C GLY A 248 26.16 18.30 19.76
N VAL A 249 25.99 17.29 18.93
CA VAL A 249 25.03 17.21 17.81
C VAL A 249 23.99 16.15 18.14
N ASP A 250 22.72 16.43 17.79
CA ASP A 250 21.68 15.41 17.80
C ASP A 250 21.95 14.43 16.66
N LEU A 251 22.44 13.24 16.99
CA LEU A 251 22.79 12.24 16.00
C LEU A 251 21.58 11.82 15.16
N ASN A 252 20.36 11.88 15.71
CA ASN A 252 19.13 11.59 14.97
C ASN A 252 18.56 12.82 14.23
N ARG A 253 19.40 13.84 14.01
CA ARG A 253 19.19 14.96 13.06
C ARG A 253 20.32 15.09 12.06
N ASN A 254 21.31 14.19 12.12
CA ASN A 254 22.55 14.29 11.38
C ASN A 254 22.59 13.42 10.12
N PHE A 255 21.53 12.68 9.77
CA PHE A 255 21.47 11.88 8.54
C PHE A 255 21.06 12.71 7.32
N ASP A 256 21.37 12.22 6.12
CA ASP A 256 21.05 12.88 4.84
C ASP A 256 19.61 12.57 4.37
N SER A 257 18.64 12.82 5.25
CA SER A 257 17.20 12.64 5.04
C SER A 257 16.49 13.97 5.29
N ASP A 258 16.53 14.87 4.30
CA ASP A 258 16.08 16.26 4.43
C ASP A 258 16.86 17.04 5.52
N TRP A 259 18.18 16.82 5.58
CA TRP A 259 19.04 17.34 6.64
C TRP A 259 18.80 18.83 6.96
N ASN A 260 18.68 19.13 8.26
CA ASN A 260 18.40 20.46 8.80
C ASN A 260 17.08 21.09 8.29
N GLY A 261 16.10 20.25 7.93
CA GLY A 261 14.72 20.60 7.65
C GLY A 261 13.85 20.76 8.91
N PRO A 262 12.54 20.51 8.82
CA PRO A 262 11.61 20.66 9.94
C PRO A 262 11.98 19.81 11.15
N GLY A 263 11.98 20.42 12.35
CA GLY A 263 12.27 19.71 13.60
C GLY A 263 13.75 19.50 13.90
N ALA A 264 14.63 20.16 13.15
CA ALA A 264 16.06 20.28 13.40
C ALA A 264 16.44 21.75 13.63
N SER A 265 17.63 21.98 14.18
CA SER A 265 18.18 23.31 14.47
C SER A 265 19.60 23.46 13.92
N ASP A 266 19.94 24.67 13.46
CA ASP A 266 21.30 25.09 13.10
C ASP A 266 22.06 25.78 14.26
N ASP A 267 21.36 26.10 15.36
CA ASP A 267 21.96 26.61 16.59
C ASP A 267 22.67 25.49 17.38
N PRO A 268 24.01 25.56 17.58
CA PRO A 268 24.77 24.53 18.29
C PRO A 268 24.38 24.31 19.76
N CYS A 269 23.71 25.29 20.37
CA CYS A 269 23.28 25.25 21.76
C CYS A 269 21.94 24.54 21.95
N ARG A 270 21.20 24.34 20.87
CA ARG A 270 19.93 23.63 20.89
C ARG A 270 20.12 22.12 21.05
N TYR A 271 19.13 21.45 21.62
CA TYR A 271 19.18 20.01 21.84
C TYR A 271 18.94 19.21 20.54
N ASP A 272 18.29 19.82 19.55
CA ASP A 272 17.95 19.31 18.22
C ASP A 272 18.92 19.83 17.14
N PHE A 273 20.15 20.22 17.54
CA PHE A 273 21.18 20.72 16.63
C PHE A 273 21.63 19.63 15.64
N ALA A 274 21.50 19.91 14.34
CA ALA A 274 21.71 18.95 13.25
C ALA A 274 23.18 18.70 12.86
N GLY A 275 24.12 19.49 13.40
CA GLY A 275 25.53 19.45 13.04
C GLY A 275 25.94 20.47 11.98
N GLY A 276 27.19 20.40 11.53
CA GLY A 276 27.73 21.35 10.54
C GLY A 276 27.35 21.04 9.09
N SER A 277 27.00 19.79 8.82
CA SER A 277 26.51 19.26 7.55
C SER A 277 25.82 17.92 7.79
N ALA A 278 25.10 17.39 6.80
CA ALA A 278 24.67 15.99 6.84
C ALA A 278 25.89 15.07 7.03
N VAL A 279 25.71 14.06 7.87
CA VAL A 279 26.70 13.03 8.23
C VAL A 279 28.02 13.64 8.73
N SER A 280 27.93 14.75 9.49
CA SER A 280 29.10 15.45 10.03
C SER A 280 29.73 14.76 11.23
N GLU A 281 28.98 13.96 11.97
CA GLU A 281 29.47 13.34 13.21
C GLU A 281 30.18 12.01 12.93
N PRO A 282 31.28 11.70 13.65
CA PRO A 282 31.99 10.44 13.47
C PRO A 282 31.11 9.22 13.71
N GLU A 283 30.19 9.28 14.68
CA GLU A 283 29.25 8.20 15.00
C GLU A 283 28.32 7.94 13.81
N THR A 284 27.69 9.00 13.29
CA THR A 284 26.81 8.95 12.12
C THR A 284 27.57 8.42 10.90
N ARG A 285 28.78 8.92 10.62
CA ARG A 285 29.61 8.45 9.49
C ARG A 285 29.94 6.97 9.60
N ALA A 286 30.31 6.50 10.79
CA ALA A 286 30.65 5.10 11.00
C ALA A 286 29.44 4.20 10.73
N LEU A 287 28.26 4.58 11.24
CA LEU A 287 27.02 3.83 11.06
C LEU A 287 26.53 3.86 9.61
N VAL A 288 26.55 5.03 8.95
CA VAL A 288 26.19 5.18 7.53
C VAL A 288 27.07 4.31 6.66
N LYS A 289 28.40 4.42 6.81
CA LYS A 289 29.36 3.60 6.06
C LYS A 289 29.11 2.11 6.29
N PHE A 290 28.87 1.71 7.54
CA PHE A 290 28.58 0.33 7.87
C PHE A 290 27.34 -0.19 7.15
N LEU A 291 26.23 0.58 7.18
CA LEU A 291 24.97 0.18 6.57
C LEU A 291 25.08 0.14 5.03
N GLU A 292 25.72 1.13 4.40
CA GLU A 292 25.97 1.13 2.96
C GLU A 292 26.74 -0.10 2.49
N GLU A 293 27.74 -0.54 3.27
CA GLU A 293 28.55 -1.72 2.96
C GLU A 293 27.80 -3.05 3.19
N HIS A 294 26.82 -3.08 4.09
CA HIS A 294 26.28 -4.33 4.61
C HIS A 294 24.80 -4.60 4.33
N VAL A 295 23.97 -3.59 4.02
CA VAL A 295 22.52 -3.79 3.78
C VAL A 295 22.27 -4.82 2.69
N ALA A 296 22.91 -4.67 1.52
CA ALA A 296 22.79 -5.64 0.44
C ALA A 296 23.46 -6.98 0.78
N LYS A 297 24.68 -6.94 1.34
CA LYS A 297 25.51 -8.12 1.62
C LYS A 297 24.88 -9.06 2.64
N TRP A 298 24.18 -8.52 3.62
CA TRP A 298 23.57 -9.28 4.72
C TRP A 298 22.04 -9.30 4.63
N HIS A 299 21.49 -8.93 3.48
CA HIS A 299 20.05 -8.94 3.20
C HIS A 299 19.25 -8.21 4.29
N ILE A 300 19.74 -7.06 4.77
CA ILE A 300 19.06 -6.29 5.81
C ILE A 300 17.76 -5.75 5.21
N ARG A 301 16.64 -6.31 5.65
CA ARG A 301 15.29 -5.93 5.20
C ARG A 301 14.47 -5.25 6.29
N THR A 302 14.93 -5.35 7.53
CA THR A 302 14.29 -4.73 8.68
C THR A 302 15.27 -3.88 9.46
N TYR A 303 14.87 -2.66 9.80
CA TYR A 303 15.63 -1.71 10.60
C TYR A 303 14.77 -1.19 11.75
N PHE A 304 15.24 -1.34 12.98
CA PHE A 304 14.60 -0.83 14.18
C PHE A 304 15.54 0.14 14.89
N SER A 305 15.13 1.41 14.98
CA SER A 305 15.75 2.39 15.86
C SER A 305 14.98 2.45 17.18
N ILE A 306 15.67 2.21 18.29
CA ILE A 306 15.07 2.07 19.61
C ILE A 306 15.36 3.32 20.42
N HIS A 307 14.29 3.94 20.88
CA HIS A 307 14.23 5.21 21.59
C HIS A 307 13.34 5.12 22.83
N SER A 308 13.30 6.20 23.60
CA SER A 308 12.27 6.42 24.62
C SER A 308 12.10 7.92 24.82
N PHE A 309 10.98 8.44 25.25
CA PHE A 309 9.76 7.77 25.70
C PHE A 309 8.58 8.31 24.89
N SER A 310 7.47 7.58 24.87
CA SER A 310 6.11 8.07 24.58
C SER A 310 5.14 6.93 24.28
N GLN A 311 5.60 5.68 24.29
CA GLN A 311 4.84 4.52 23.87
C GLN A 311 4.36 4.61 22.41
N LEU A 312 5.30 4.82 21.48
CA LEU A 312 5.03 4.95 20.05
C LEU A 312 5.78 3.90 19.24
N VAL A 313 5.16 3.42 18.16
CA VAL A 313 5.80 2.59 17.12
C VAL A 313 5.61 3.30 15.79
N MET A 314 6.65 3.98 15.33
CA MET A 314 6.55 4.93 14.23
C MET A 314 7.33 4.45 13.01
N PHE A 315 6.89 4.84 11.82
CA PHE A 315 7.59 4.55 10.57
C PHE A 315 7.70 5.82 9.71
N PRO A 316 8.52 5.82 8.64
CA PRO A 316 8.71 7.00 7.80
C PRO A 316 7.42 7.54 7.15
N TYR A 317 7.33 8.83 6.82
CA TYR A 317 8.37 9.85 7.00
C TYR A 317 8.16 10.69 8.27
N GLY A 318 9.26 11.18 8.83
CA GLY A 318 9.33 12.24 9.82
C GLY A 318 9.33 13.64 9.19
N TYR A 319 10.01 13.85 8.06
CA TYR A 319 10.23 15.21 7.53
C TYR A 319 9.14 15.72 6.58
N LYS A 320 8.29 14.83 6.05
CA LYS A 320 7.25 15.20 5.07
C LYS A 320 5.96 14.40 5.25
N VAL A 321 4.85 14.97 4.78
CA VAL A 321 3.50 14.39 4.87
C VAL A 321 3.21 13.35 3.80
N ASP A 322 4.07 13.23 2.79
CA ASP A 322 3.93 12.21 1.77
C ASP A 322 3.98 10.82 2.43
N ARG A 323 3.13 9.91 1.96
CA ARG A 323 3.17 8.52 2.40
C ARG A 323 4.34 7.79 1.75
N VAL A 324 4.96 6.88 2.49
CA VAL A 324 5.91 5.91 1.92
C VAL A 324 5.22 4.96 0.93
N PRO A 325 5.93 4.42 -0.08
CA PRO A 325 5.37 3.48 -1.04
C PRO A 325 4.60 2.28 -0.44
N ASN A 326 5.06 1.73 0.69
CA ASN A 326 4.43 0.60 1.40
C ASN A 326 3.73 1.03 2.70
N TYR A 327 3.11 2.22 2.70
CA TYR A 327 2.51 2.82 3.92
C TYR A 327 1.49 1.91 4.59
N ASP A 328 0.57 1.31 3.84
CA ASP A 328 -0.48 0.46 4.41
C ASP A 328 0.08 -0.82 5.04
N ASP A 329 1.18 -1.35 4.50
CA ASP A 329 1.90 -2.48 5.10
C ASP A 329 2.52 -2.07 6.44
N LEU A 330 3.16 -0.91 6.51
CA LEU A 330 3.75 -0.41 7.76
C LEU A 330 2.68 -0.01 8.78
N VAL A 331 1.51 0.50 8.37
CA VAL A 331 0.38 0.67 9.29
C VAL A 331 -0.06 -0.67 9.86
N THR A 332 -0.18 -1.70 9.02
CA THR A 332 -0.65 -3.02 9.43
C THR A 332 0.33 -3.73 10.36
N ILE A 333 1.62 -3.73 9.98
CA ILE A 333 2.71 -4.32 10.76
C ILE A 333 2.87 -3.59 12.10
N GLY A 334 2.88 -2.25 12.10
CA GLY A 334 3.00 -1.45 13.32
C GLY A 334 1.81 -1.65 14.26
N ARG A 335 0.58 -1.73 13.72
CA ARG A 335 -0.63 -2.08 14.50
C ARG A 335 -0.48 -3.43 15.21
N LYS A 336 0.07 -4.43 14.52
CA LYS A 336 0.31 -5.77 15.09
C LYS A 336 1.36 -5.74 16.19
N GLY A 337 2.42 -4.96 16.00
CA GLY A 337 3.41 -4.70 17.05
C GLY A 337 2.77 -4.10 18.32
N VAL A 338 1.94 -3.07 18.19
CA VAL A 338 1.30 -2.44 19.37
C VAL A 338 0.23 -3.32 20.02
N GLU A 339 -0.48 -4.15 19.25
CA GLU A 339 -1.40 -5.17 19.79
C GLU A 339 -0.65 -6.22 20.62
N ALA A 340 0.55 -6.63 20.18
CA ALA A 340 1.42 -7.55 20.92
C ALA A 340 1.87 -6.93 22.24
N ILE A 341 2.31 -5.67 22.21
CA ILE A 341 2.71 -4.92 23.40
C ILE A 341 1.56 -4.84 24.41
N GLU A 342 0.36 -4.45 23.96
CA GLU A 342 -0.82 -4.37 24.84
C GLU A 342 -1.20 -5.74 25.40
N SER A 343 -1.03 -6.81 24.63
CA SER A 343 -1.33 -8.18 25.09
C SER A 343 -0.35 -8.70 26.14
N THR A 344 0.91 -8.26 26.11
CA THR A 344 1.96 -8.73 27.03
C THR A 344 1.77 -8.17 28.45
N HIS A 345 1.65 -6.85 28.59
CA HIS A 345 1.58 -6.18 29.91
C HIS A 345 0.46 -5.13 30.02
N GLY A 346 -0.43 -5.02 29.03
CA GLY A 346 -1.55 -4.07 29.05
C GLY A 346 -1.17 -2.62 28.74
N VAL A 347 0.08 -2.38 28.31
CA VAL A 347 0.57 -1.03 28.00
C VAL A 347 0.17 -0.65 26.58
N ARG A 348 -0.43 0.53 26.41
CA ARG A 348 -0.95 0.98 25.11
C ARG A 348 0.07 1.82 24.36
N TYR A 349 0.43 1.36 23.17
CA TYR A 349 1.25 2.11 22.24
C TYR A 349 0.41 2.63 21.07
N VAL A 350 0.84 3.74 20.48
CA VAL A 350 0.25 4.28 19.24
C VAL A 350 1.20 3.99 18.08
N SER A 351 0.64 3.53 16.96
CA SER A 351 1.39 3.28 15.73
C SER A 351 0.95 4.21 14.61
N GLY A 352 1.88 4.70 13.80
CA GLY A 352 1.60 5.56 12.65
C GLY A 352 2.86 6.14 12.00
N ALA A 353 2.70 6.93 10.94
CA ALA A 353 3.85 7.63 10.38
C ALA A 353 4.38 8.65 11.38
N MET A 354 5.70 8.85 11.43
CA MET A 354 6.35 9.69 12.43
C MET A 354 5.82 11.13 12.41
N ILE A 355 5.63 11.70 11.23
CA ILE A 355 5.09 13.06 11.08
C ILE A 355 3.65 13.20 11.61
N GLU A 356 2.85 12.12 11.56
CA GLU A 356 1.46 12.08 12.01
C GLU A 356 1.34 11.77 13.51
N THR A 357 2.31 11.05 14.06
CA THR A 357 2.23 10.43 15.39
C THR A 357 2.93 11.24 16.46
N ILE A 358 4.05 11.89 16.13
CA ILE A 358 4.84 12.69 17.09
C ILE A 358 5.03 14.12 16.58
N TYR A 359 6.09 14.37 15.83
CA TYR A 359 6.46 15.66 15.32
C TYR A 359 7.23 15.58 14.00
N PRO A 360 7.12 16.58 13.09
CA PRO A 360 8.11 16.72 12.04
C PRO A 360 9.53 16.68 12.61
N SER A 361 10.33 15.81 12.01
CA SER A 361 11.74 15.65 12.29
C SER A 361 12.43 15.33 10.97
N SER A 362 13.58 15.95 10.76
CA SER A 362 14.40 15.74 9.58
C SER A 362 15.79 15.28 9.97
N GLY A 363 16.45 14.50 9.11
CA GLY A 363 17.79 13.99 9.35
C GLY A 363 17.82 12.83 10.33
N ASP A 364 16.73 12.08 10.50
CA ASP A 364 16.69 10.88 11.32
C ASP A 364 17.16 9.62 10.55
N SER A 365 17.59 8.62 11.31
CA SER A 365 18.19 7.39 10.78
C SER A 365 17.18 6.51 10.04
N VAL A 366 15.93 6.45 10.48
CA VAL A 366 14.89 5.57 9.92
C VAL A 366 14.44 6.07 8.55
N ASP A 367 14.19 7.38 8.41
CA ASP A 367 13.87 8.01 7.12
C ASP A 367 15.02 7.84 6.11
N TRP A 368 16.27 7.95 6.58
CA TRP A 368 17.46 7.77 5.73
C TRP A 368 17.62 6.31 5.28
N VAL A 369 17.56 5.34 6.20
CA VAL A 369 17.69 3.92 5.87
C VAL A 369 16.59 3.46 4.92
N TYR A 370 15.36 3.93 5.12
CA TYR A 370 14.25 3.66 4.22
C TYR A 370 14.50 4.24 2.82
N SER A 371 14.81 5.55 2.74
CA SER A 371 14.91 6.27 1.46
C SER A 371 16.17 5.95 0.68
N ALA A 372 17.33 5.98 1.34
CA ALA A 372 18.64 5.90 0.71
C ALA A 372 19.08 4.45 0.48
N LEU A 373 18.74 3.54 1.40
CA LEU A 373 19.18 2.15 1.36
C LEU A 373 18.09 1.16 0.93
N GLY A 374 16.84 1.63 0.77
CA GLY A 374 15.73 0.80 0.29
C GLY A 374 15.35 -0.33 1.24
N VAL A 375 15.55 -0.14 2.54
CA VAL A 375 15.11 -1.11 3.56
C VAL A 375 13.60 -0.99 3.74
N PRO A 376 12.81 -2.03 3.39
CA PRO A 376 11.36 -1.91 3.27
C PRO A 376 10.63 -1.82 4.61
N VAL A 377 11.19 -2.38 5.68
CA VAL A 377 10.58 -2.35 7.02
C VAL A 377 11.48 -1.54 7.95
N ALA A 378 11.11 -0.30 8.22
CA ALA A 378 11.89 0.61 9.06
C ALA A 378 10.98 1.23 10.12
N TYR A 379 11.31 1.03 11.41
CA TYR A 379 10.55 1.59 12.53
C TYR A 379 11.43 2.28 13.55
N THR A 380 10.87 3.32 14.16
CA THR A 380 11.31 3.95 15.40
C THR A 380 10.41 3.49 16.54
N PHE A 381 10.96 2.94 17.60
CA PHE A 381 10.22 2.60 18.82
C PHE A 381 10.49 3.63 19.90
N GLU A 382 9.48 4.35 20.36
CA GLU A 382 9.54 5.16 21.58
C GLU A 382 8.99 4.33 22.74
N LEU A 383 9.87 3.75 23.54
CA LEU A 383 9.53 2.81 24.61
C LEU A 383 8.75 3.45 25.78
N ARG A 384 8.60 2.68 26.87
CA ARG A 384 7.79 3.01 28.06
C ARG A 384 8.08 4.39 28.64
N GLY A 385 7.06 4.87 29.34
CA GLY A 385 6.89 6.26 29.71
C GLY A 385 5.81 6.83 28.79
N PRO A 386 4.53 6.73 29.16
CA PRO A 386 3.48 7.39 28.37
C PRO A 386 3.75 8.90 28.35
N PRO A 387 3.15 9.66 27.41
CA PRO A 387 3.41 11.09 27.30
C PRO A 387 3.17 11.86 28.60
N ASP A 388 2.27 11.36 29.47
CA ASP A 388 1.93 11.89 30.80
C ASP A 388 2.84 11.43 31.96
N SER A 389 3.80 10.55 31.69
CA SER A 389 4.71 9.96 32.67
C SER A 389 5.53 11.01 33.44
N THR A 390 5.66 10.80 34.74
CA THR A 390 6.58 11.56 35.59
C THR A 390 8.02 11.07 35.51
N ASN A 391 8.23 9.83 35.04
CA ASN A 391 9.54 9.19 34.98
C ASN A 391 10.29 9.56 33.69
N MET A 392 9.57 9.74 32.57
CA MET A 392 10.16 10.16 31.28
C MET A 392 11.38 9.27 30.91
N PHE A 393 12.56 9.88 30.71
CA PHE A 393 13.82 9.19 30.42
C PHE A 393 14.51 8.56 31.65
N VAL A 394 14.02 8.83 32.86
CA VAL A 394 14.55 8.33 34.15
C VAL A 394 13.62 7.22 34.65
N LEU A 395 13.50 6.19 33.81
CA LEU A 395 12.58 5.08 34.02
C LEU A 395 13.17 4.12 35.06
N PRO A 396 12.45 3.74 36.14
CA PRO A 396 12.98 2.83 37.15
C PRO A 396 13.49 1.52 36.56
N ALA A 397 14.60 0.98 37.06
CA ALA A 397 15.19 -0.24 36.49
C ALA A 397 14.28 -1.48 36.53
N VAL A 398 13.31 -1.52 37.45
CA VAL A 398 12.25 -2.56 37.49
C VAL A 398 11.40 -2.59 36.22
N GLU A 399 11.35 -1.51 35.45
CA GLU A 399 10.63 -1.43 34.17
C GLU A 399 11.45 -1.97 32.99
N ILE A 400 12.73 -2.28 33.15
CA ILE A 400 13.60 -2.76 32.06
C ILE A 400 13.05 -4.08 31.49
N ILE A 401 12.88 -5.09 32.33
CA ILE A 401 12.42 -6.41 31.89
C ILE A 401 11.02 -6.31 31.25
N PRO A 402 10.00 -5.71 31.88
CA PRO A 402 8.69 -5.57 31.25
C PRO A 402 8.70 -4.81 29.92
N THR A 403 9.51 -3.74 29.81
CA THR A 403 9.66 -2.99 28.54
C THR A 403 10.31 -3.85 27.46
N ALA A 404 11.31 -4.64 27.82
CA ALA A 404 12.04 -5.47 26.87
C ALA A 404 11.24 -6.70 26.43
N GLU A 405 10.41 -7.26 27.33
CA GLU A 405 9.44 -8.32 26.98
C GLU A 405 8.37 -7.82 26.01
N GLU A 406 7.85 -6.60 26.21
CA GLU A 406 6.96 -5.94 25.24
C GLU A 406 7.62 -5.73 23.88
N LEU A 407 8.87 -5.24 23.88
CA LEU A 407 9.63 -5.03 22.65
C LEU A 407 9.86 -6.36 21.91
N LEU A 408 10.21 -7.43 22.64
CA LEU A 408 10.38 -8.76 22.06
C LEU A 408 9.07 -9.32 21.49
N ALA A 409 7.95 -9.12 22.19
CA ALA A 409 6.62 -9.50 21.70
C ALA A 409 6.25 -8.73 20.43
N ALA A 410 6.55 -7.43 20.37
CA ALA A 410 6.37 -6.63 19.15
C ALA A 410 7.21 -7.17 18.00
N PHE A 411 8.48 -7.51 18.24
CA PHE A 411 9.35 -8.10 17.23
C PHE A 411 8.84 -9.44 16.74
N LEU A 412 8.33 -10.30 17.61
CA LEU A 412 7.72 -11.58 17.23
C LEU A 412 6.59 -11.36 16.21
N GLU A 413 5.64 -10.48 16.49
CA GLU A 413 4.51 -10.22 15.58
C GLU A 413 4.92 -9.48 14.30
N VAL A 414 5.75 -8.44 14.42
CA VAL A 414 6.24 -7.67 13.27
C VAL A 414 7.03 -8.56 12.30
N LEU A 415 7.91 -9.41 12.84
CA LEU A 415 8.77 -10.28 12.03
C LEU A 415 8.06 -11.57 11.58
N ALA A 416 7.09 -12.09 12.33
CA ALA A 416 6.29 -13.24 11.89
C ALA A 416 5.47 -12.92 10.64
N LEU A 417 4.90 -11.71 10.53
CA LEU A 417 4.24 -11.26 9.31
C LEU A 417 5.20 -11.20 8.13
N ILE A 418 6.46 -10.82 8.37
CA ILE A 418 7.50 -10.79 7.34
C ILE A 418 7.92 -12.21 6.93
N VAL A 419 7.94 -13.18 7.85
CA VAL A 419 8.18 -14.60 7.52
C VAL A 419 7.00 -15.23 6.80
N ILE A 420 5.74 -14.88 7.13
CA ILE A 420 4.55 -15.36 6.40
C ILE A 420 4.54 -14.79 4.98
N VAL A 421 4.84 -13.50 4.81
CA VAL A 421 5.05 -12.89 3.50
C VAL A 421 6.25 -13.52 2.78
N SER A 422 7.34 -13.85 3.48
CA SER A 422 8.53 -14.48 2.88
C SER A 422 8.36 -15.98 2.53
N LEU A 423 7.57 -16.75 3.30
CA LEU A 423 7.20 -18.14 3.00
C LEU A 423 6.13 -18.22 1.91
N LEU A 424 5.28 -17.19 1.79
CA LEU A 424 4.44 -16.96 0.61
C LEU A 424 5.25 -16.46 -0.61
N VAL A 425 6.50 -16.01 -0.42
CA VAL A 425 7.41 -15.55 -1.48
C VAL A 425 8.41 -16.63 -1.94
N ILE A 426 8.57 -17.74 -1.19
CA ILE A 426 9.32 -18.92 -1.66
C ILE A 426 8.43 -19.86 -2.50
N GLY A 427 7.11 -19.63 -2.52
CA GLY A 427 6.21 -20.15 -3.54
C GLY A 427 5.86 -19.03 -4.52
N ASP A 428 6.49 -19.04 -5.69
CA ASP A 428 6.30 -18.11 -6.80
C ASP A 428 6.76 -16.65 -6.58
N ALA A 429 7.97 -16.40 -7.07
CA ALA A 429 8.34 -15.10 -7.59
C ALA A 429 7.43 -14.74 -8.80
N ALA A 430 6.23 -14.23 -8.53
CA ALA A 430 5.38 -13.58 -9.51
C ALA A 430 4.59 -12.40 -8.89
N ALA A 431 4.90 -11.19 -9.34
CA ALA A 431 4.12 -9.94 -9.26
C ALA A 431 4.09 -9.12 -7.94
N ASP A 432 5.23 -8.53 -7.56
CA ASP A 432 5.36 -7.47 -6.53
C ASP A 432 4.82 -6.09 -6.99
N GLY A 433 3.61 -6.06 -7.55
CA GLY A 433 3.01 -4.84 -8.10
C GLY A 433 1.54 -4.94 -8.53
N ALA A 434 0.84 -6.02 -8.15
CA ALA A 434 -0.57 -6.17 -8.45
C ALA A 434 -1.44 -5.46 -7.39
N ALA A 435 -2.46 -4.72 -7.84
CA ALA A 435 -3.45 -4.07 -7.00
C ALA A 435 -4.22 -5.10 -6.18
N ARG A 436 -4.34 -4.82 -4.87
CA ARG A 436 -5.10 -5.64 -3.92
C ARG A 436 -6.33 -4.91 -3.41
N TYR A 437 -7.36 -5.69 -3.11
CA TYR A 437 -8.69 -5.25 -2.67
C TYR A 437 -9.01 -5.79 -1.28
N ASP A 438 -8.00 -5.96 -0.43
CA ASP A 438 -8.15 -6.55 0.90
C ASP A 438 -9.14 -5.75 1.74
N ASN A 439 -10.20 -6.41 2.21
CA ASN A 439 -11.27 -5.82 3.01
C ASN A 439 -12.06 -4.70 2.30
N TYR A 440 -11.94 -4.58 0.97
CA TYR A 440 -12.90 -3.81 0.20
C TYR A 440 -14.25 -4.48 0.34
N ARG A 441 -15.29 -3.68 0.59
CA ARG A 441 -16.65 -4.15 0.80
C ARG A 441 -17.54 -3.74 -0.36
N LEU A 442 -18.36 -4.67 -0.81
CA LEU A 442 -19.36 -4.42 -1.82
C LEU A 442 -20.72 -4.18 -1.16
N TYR A 443 -21.34 -3.04 -1.44
CA TYR A 443 -22.66 -2.69 -0.93
C TYR A 443 -23.68 -2.65 -2.06
N ARG A 444 -24.91 -3.05 -1.75
CA ARG A 444 -26.11 -2.77 -2.55
C ARG A 444 -26.94 -1.74 -1.80
N VAL A 445 -27.08 -0.54 -2.33
CA VAL A 445 -27.82 0.58 -1.72
C VAL A 445 -29.08 0.90 -2.52
N GLU A 446 -30.11 1.42 -1.87
CA GLU A 446 -31.36 1.86 -2.49
C GLU A 446 -31.58 3.37 -2.31
N LEU A 447 -31.67 4.08 -3.43
CA LEU A 447 -31.86 5.52 -3.46
C LEU A 447 -33.35 5.85 -3.44
N GLU A 448 -33.99 5.83 -2.28
CA GLU A 448 -35.45 6.03 -2.17
C GLU A 448 -35.94 7.46 -2.48
N THR A 449 -35.07 8.48 -2.37
CA THR A 449 -35.46 9.90 -2.50
C THR A 449 -34.52 10.68 -3.40
N ASP A 450 -34.98 11.83 -3.92
CA ASP A 450 -34.13 12.76 -4.68
C ASP A 450 -32.92 13.24 -3.86
N ALA A 451 -33.07 13.34 -2.54
CA ALA A 451 -31.97 13.67 -1.64
C ALA A 451 -30.90 12.56 -1.61
N HIS A 452 -31.30 11.28 -1.63
CA HIS A 452 -30.35 10.17 -1.76
C HIS A 452 -29.64 10.24 -3.11
N VAL A 453 -30.36 10.49 -4.20
CA VAL A 453 -29.78 10.63 -5.53
C VAL A 453 -28.71 11.73 -5.56
N GLN A 454 -29.03 12.92 -5.04
CA GLN A 454 -28.09 14.04 -4.99
C GLN A 454 -26.87 13.74 -4.11
N LEU A 455 -27.07 13.07 -2.96
CA LEU A 455 -25.98 12.66 -2.07
C LEU A 455 -25.01 11.72 -2.77
N PHE A 456 -25.51 10.69 -3.46
CA PHE A 456 -24.67 9.71 -4.14
C PHE A 456 -24.04 10.26 -5.42
N GLN A 457 -24.67 11.20 -6.12
CA GLN A 457 -24.03 11.96 -7.21
C GLN A 457 -22.85 12.80 -6.71
N GLN A 458 -22.96 13.40 -5.52
CA GLN A 458 -21.84 14.10 -4.91
C GLN A 458 -20.73 13.14 -4.46
N LEU A 459 -21.10 11.98 -3.91
CA LEU A 459 -20.12 10.98 -3.51
C LEU A 459 -19.36 10.43 -4.72
N GLU A 460 -20.07 10.14 -5.81
CA GLU A 460 -19.52 9.67 -7.08
C GLU A 460 -18.51 10.66 -7.71
N THR A 461 -18.74 11.97 -7.55
CA THR A 461 -17.85 13.02 -8.11
C THR A 461 -16.69 13.40 -7.20
N LYS A 462 -16.75 13.07 -5.90
CA LYS A 462 -15.78 13.55 -4.89
C LYS A 462 -14.96 12.45 -4.23
N SER A 463 -15.38 11.19 -4.32
CA SER A 463 -14.73 10.06 -3.67
C SER A 463 -13.89 9.27 -4.66
N ASP A 464 -12.61 9.14 -4.38
CA ASP A 464 -11.70 8.18 -5.02
C ASP A 464 -11.77 6.78 -4.38
N SER A 465 -12.50 6.67 -3.27
CA SER A 465 -12.56 5.50 -2.40
C SER A 465 -13.85 4.69 -2.56
N CYS A 466 -14.80 5.18 -3.36
CA CYS A 466 -16.05 4.51 -3.69
C CYS A 466 -16.12 4.30 -5.21
N THR A 467 -16.09 3.04 -5.64
CA THR A 467 -16.29 2.67 -7.04
C THR A 467 -17.76 2.35 -7.30
N PHE A 468 -18.39 3.14 -8.16
CA PHE A 468 -19.80 2.98 -8.54
C PHE A 468 -19.93 2.07 -9.75
N TYR A 469 -20.77 1.04 -9.66
CA TYR A 469 -21.12 0.17 -10.79
C TYR A 469 -22.47 0.63 -11.35
N GLY A 470 -22.42 1.74 -12.10
CA GLY A 470 -23.57 2.52 -12.52
C GLY A 470 -23.45 3.97 -12.05
N HIS A 471 -24.52 4.75 -12.19
CA HIS A 471 -24.57 6.16 -11.77
C HIS A 471 -25.83 6.41 -10.96
N ALA A 472 -25.77 7.29 -9.97
CA ALA A 472 -26.97 7.74 -9.25
C ALA A 472 -27.82 8.67 -10.12
N ARG A 473 -29.07 8.27 -10.43
CA ARG A 473 -29.92 8.97 -11.41
C ARG A 473 -31.32 9.31 -10.89
N GLN A 474 -31.99 8.38 -10.22
CA GLN A 474 -33.41 8.56 -9.90
C GLN A 474 -33.83 7.83 -8.61
N PRO A 475 -34.91 8.30 -7.95
CA PRO A 475 -35.51 7.59 -6.82
C PRO A 475 -35.96 6.17 -7.18
N GLY A 476 -35.86 5.24 -6.23
CA GLY A 476 -36.15 3.81 -6.39
C GLY A 476 -35.03 3.02 -7.09
N GLN A 477 -33.93 3.67 -7.49
CA GLN A 477 -32.79 3.00 -8.09
C GLN A 477 -31.98 2.25 -7.02
N GLN A 478 -31.58 1.02 -7.35
CA GLN A 478 -30.57 0.30 -6.57
C GLN A 478 -29.20 0.38 -7.24
N LEU A 479 -28.15 0.58 -6.44
CA LEU A 479 -26.77 0.70 -6.91
C LEU A 479 -25.86 -0.25 -6.17
N THR A 480 -24.92 -0.83 -6.93
CA THR A 480 -23.81 -1.59 -6.36
C THR A 480 -22.59 -0.67 -6.27
N ILE A 481 -21.99 -0.58 -5.08
CA ILE A 481 -20.87 0.32 -4.80
C ILE A 481 -19.80 -0.47 -4.04
N MET A 482 -18.59 -0.48 -4.56
CA MET A 482 -17.43 -1.03 -3.84
C MET A 482 -16.74 0.09 -3.08
N VAL A 483 -16.51 -0.14 -1.79
CA VAL A 483 -15.95 0.84 -0.87
C VAL A 483 -14.60 0.33 -0.39
N SER A 484 -13.58 1.17 -0.46
CA SER A 484 -12.24 0.85 0.03
C SER A 484 -12.26 0.57 1.53
N ALA A 485 -11.37 -0.32 1.99
CA ALA A 485 -11.33 -0.76 3.37
C ALA A 485 -11.24 0.40 4.39
N SER A 486 -10.49 1.46 4.05
CA SER A 486 -10.31 2.65 4.89
C SER A 486 -11.56 3.54 4.99
N LYS A 487 -12.54 3.37 4.09
CA LYS A 487 -13.77 4.18 4.03
C LYS A 487 -15.05 3.41 4.37
N VAL A 488 -14.93 2.15 4.73
CA VAL A 488 -16.05 1.32 5.15
C VAL A 488 -16.83 1.93 6.32
N ALA A 489 -16.14 2.36 7.37
CA ALA A 489 -16.80 2.94 8.55
C ALA A 489 -17.51 4.27 8.20
N ASP A 490 -16.79 5.17 7.52
CA ASP A 490 -17.34 6.44 7.04
C ASP A 490 -18.58 6.23 6.15
N PHE A 491 -18.56 5.21 5.28
CA PHE A 491 -19.67 4.89 4.39
C PHE A 491 -20.87 4.31 5.16
N GLU A 492 -20.65 3.40 6.12
CA GLU A 492 -21.70 2.84 6.98
C GLU A 492 -22.36 3.94 7.85
N ASP A 493 -21.57 4.89 8.35
CA ASP A 493 -22.06 6.08 9.06
C ASP A 493 -22.89 6.98 8.13
N LEU A 494 -22.45 7.19 6.88
CA LEU A 494 -23.19 7.96 5.87
C LEU A 494 -24.55 7.32 5.56
N LEU A 495 -24.60 6.00 5.36
CA LEU A 495 -25.87 5.28 5.14
C LEU A 495 -26.81 5.45 6.33
N THR A 496 -26.28 5.33 7.55
CA THR A 496 -27.05 5.46 8.79
C THR A 496 -27.57 6.89 8.98
N LEU A 497 -26.72 7.90 8.79
CA LEU A 497 -27.04 9.31 8.97
C LEU A 497 -28.13 9.79 8.02
N HIS A 498 -28.10 9.31 6.77
CA HIS A 498 -29.04 9.71 5.74
C HIS A 498 -30.22 8.72 5.57
N ALA A 499 -30.33 7.71 6.44
CA ALA A 499 -31.36 6.67 6.37
C ALA A 499 -31.43 5.99 4.98
N VAL A 500 -30.28 5.75 4.37
CA VAL A 500 -30.17 5.07 3.07
C VAL A 500 -30.14 3.57 3.33
N SER A 501 -31.17 2.87 2.85
CA SER A 501 -31.26 1.42 2.92
C SER A 501 -30.09 0.78 2.14
N GLY A 502 -29.34 -0.12 2.78
CA GLY A 502 -28.23 -0.82 2.14
C GLY A 502 -27.92 -2.17 2.78
N ARG A 503 -27.36 -3.09 1.98
CA ARG A 503 -26.84 -4.38 2.45
C ARG A 503 -25.44 -4.65 1.92
N VAL A 504 -24.64 -5.34 2.70
CA VAL A 504 -23.32 -5.82 2.27
C VAL A 504 -23.51 -7.07 1.41
N LEU A 505 -22.96 -7.05 0.20
CA LEU A 505 -22.88 -8.19 -0.72
C LEU A 505 -21.63 -9.03 -0.46
N GLU A 506 -20.47 -8.39 -0.34
CA GLU A 506 -19.17 -9.02 -0.07
C GLU A 506 -18.39 -8.18 0.95
N ARG A 507 -17.71 -8.84 1.89
CA ARG A 507 -16.91 -8.19 2.94
C ARG A 507 -15.43 -8.09 2.60
N ASN A 508 -14.94 -8.92 1.69
CA ASN A 508 -13.57 -8.91 1.23
C ASN A 508 -13.49 -9.34 -0.24
N VAL A 509 -13.52 -8.35 -1.14
CA VAL A 509 -13.41 -8.58 -2.59
C VAL A 509 -12.12 -9.30 -2.96
N GLN A 510 -11.02 -9.10 -2.22
CA GLN A 510 -9.77 -9.83 -2.49
C GLN A 510 -9.90 -11.34 -2.34
N GLN A 511 -10.76 -11.83 -1.44
CA GLN A 511 -10.99 -13.28 -1.32
C GLN A 511 -11.63 -13.88 -2.56
N LEU A 512 -12.46 -13.12 -3.28
CA LEU A 512 -13.01 -13.56 -4.56
C LEU A 512 -11.90 -13.64 -5.61
N ILE A 513 -11.04 -12.63 -5.67
CA ILE A 513 -9.89 -12.58 -6.60
C ILE A 513 -8.93 -13.75 -6.33
N ASP A 514 -8.59 -13.99 -5.06
CA ASP A 514 -7.67 -15.06 -4.66
C ASP A 514 -8.24 -16.45 -5.02
N ARG A 515 -9.56 -16.66 -4.86
CA ARG A 515 -10.22 -17.91 -5.26
C ARG A 515 -10.25 -18.08 -6.77
N GLU A 516 -10.55 -17.02 -7.52
CA GLU A 516 -10.55 -17.08 -8.98
C GLU A 516 -9.15 -17.33 -9.54
N ALA A 517 -8.10 -16.73 -8.95
CA ALA A 517 -6.71 -16.91 -9.34
C ALA A 517 -6.29 -18.39 -9.32
N ALA A 518 -6.82 -19.19 -8.39
CA ALA A 518 -6.58 -20.64 -8.33
C ALA A 518 -7.16 -21.42 -9.53
N THR A 519 -8.05 -20.80 -10.29
CA THR A 519 -8.70 -21.37 -11.49
C THR A 519 -8.25 -20.70 -12.79
N VAL A 520 -7.24 -19.83 -12.72
CA VAL A 520 -6.58 -19.25 -13.90
C VAL A 520 -5.52 -20.23 -14.39
N ALA A 521 -5.52 -20.51 -15.69
CA ALA A 521 -4.51 -21.37 -16.30
C ALA A 521 -3.11 -20.71 -16.24
N PRO A 522 -2.02 -21.50 -16.12
CA PRO A 522 -0.65 -20.97 -16.12
C PRO A 522 -0.33 -20.12 -17.35
N VAL A 523 0.61 -19.18 -17.21
CA VAL A 523 1.00 -18.24 -18.29
C VAL A 523 1.54 -18.96 -19.53
N ASP A 524 2.17 -20.11 -19.35
CA ASP A 524 2.74 -20.97 -20.37
C ASP A 524 1.84 -22.17 -20.72
N ALA A 525 0.54 -22.09 -20.40
CA ALA A 525 -0.42 -23.14 -20.74
C ALA A 525 -0.37 -23.49 -22.23
N ASP A 526 -0.26 -24.78 -22.53
CA ASP A 526 -0.26 -25.30 -23.89
C ASP A 526 -1.62 -24.95 -24.56
N PRO A 527 -1.64 -24.22 -25.68
CA PRO A 527 -2.88 -23.87 -26.37
C PRO A 527 -3.72 -25.10 -26.77
N LYS A 528 -3.12 -26.29 -26.86
CA LYS A 528 -3.85 -27.55 -27.11
C LYS A 528 -4.68 -28.03 -25.92
N GLN A 529 -4.36 -27.54 -24.72
CA GLN A 529 -5.04 -27.85 -23.47
C GLN A 529 -6.05 -26.76 -23.08
N MET A 530 -6.28 -25.77 -23.95
CA MET A 530 -7.31 -24.77 -23.69
C MET A 530 -8.68 -25.44 -23.57
N ASP A 531 -9.31 -25.24 -22.42
CA ASP A 531 -10.64 -25.73 -22.07
C ASP A 531 -11.57 -24.56 -21.69
N TRP A 532 -12.71 -24.88 -21.09
CA TRP A 532 -13.65 -23.90 -20.56
C TRP A 532 -13.94 -24.15 -19.08
N ASP A 533 -12.95 -24.71 -18.39
CA ASP A 533 -12.92 -24.89 -16.94
C ASP A 533 -11.95 -23.89 -16.28
N HIS A 534 -11.21 -23.12 -17.07
CA HIS A 534 -10.23 -22.13 -16.63
C HIS A 534 -10.32 -20.81 -17.43
N TYR A 535 -9.85 -19.72 -16.84
CA TYR A 535 -9.54 -18.47 -17.57
C TYR A 535 -8.11 -18.50 -18.10
N TYR A 536 -7.89 -17.89 -19.27
CA TYR A 536 -6.62 -17.96 -19.99
C TYR A 536 -6.02 -16.58 -20.25
N GLN A 537 -4.68 -16.51 -20.21
CA GLN A 537 -3.92 -15.32 -20.59
C GLN A 537 -4.10 -14.99 -22.07
N LEU A 538 -3.84 -13.72 -22.42
CA LEU A 538 -3.96 -13.21 -23.80
C LEU A 538 -3.15 -14.05 -24.80
N GLU A 539 -1.90 -14.36 -24.45
CA GLU A 539 -0.96 -15.08 -25.29
C GLU A 539 -1.44 -16.50 -25.59
N THR A 540 -2.03 -17.19 -24.61
CA THR A 540 -2.61 -18.53 -24.81
C THR A 540 -3.83 -18.49 -25.72
N ILE A 541 -4.74 -17.51 -25.55
CA ILE A 541 -5.88 -17.31 -26.45
C ILE A 541 -5.40 -17.07 -27.89
N TYR A 542 -4.35 -16.26 -28.07
CA TYR A 542 -3.80 -15.95 -29.40
C TYR A 542 -3.16 -17.18 -30.06
N ALA A 543 -2.38 -17.94 -29.30
CA ALA A 543 -1.77 -19.18 -29.79
C ALA A 543 -2.83 -20.26 -30.10
N TRP A 544 -3.90 -20.33 -29.31
CA TRP A 544 -5.03 -21.21 -29.58
C TRP A 544 -5.75 -20.85 -30.89
N MET A 545 -5.96 -19.56 -31.16
CA MET A 545 -6.53 -19.12 -32.44
C MET A 545 -5.64 -19.47 -33.63
N ASP A 546 -4.31 -19.32 -33.51
CA ASP A 546 -3.36 -19.75 -34.55
C ASP A 546 -3.44 -21.26 -34.79
N MET A 547 -3.47 -22.04 -33.72
CA MET A 547 -3.61 -23.50 -33.78
C MET A 547 -4.90 -23.94 -34.48
N LEU A 548 -6.02 -23.24 -34.25
CA LEU A 548 -7.27 -23.50 -34.97
C LEU A 548 -7.14 -23.23 -36.47
N ALA A 549 -6.48 -22.14 -36.87
CA ALA A 549 -6.25 -21.83 -38.29
C ALA A 549 -5.30 -22.84 -38.95
N GLU A 550 -4.29 -23.33 -38.24
CA GLU A 550 -3.41 -24.40 -38.73
C GLU A 550 -4.13 -25.74 -38.87
N ARG A 551 -5.03 -26.06 -37.94
CA ARG A 551 -5.77 -27.33 -37.90
C ARG A 551 -6.92 -27.39 -38.90
N TYR A 552 -7.56 -26.24 -39.18
CA TYR A 552 -8.72 -26.14 -40.05
C TYR A 552 -8.54 -25.08 -41.17
N PRO A 553 -7.45 -25.14 -41.95
CA PRO A 553 -7.04 -24.08 -42.87
C PRO A 553 -8.02 -23.84 -44.03
N ASP A 554 -8.87 -24.83 -44.35
CA ASP A 554 -9.85 -24.74 -45.43
C ASP A 554 -10.97 -23.73 -45.15
N PHE A 555 -11.24 -23.44 -43.87
CA PHE A 555 -12.37 -22.60 -43.47
C PHE A 555 -12.12 -21.73 -42.23
N VAL A 556 -10.93 -21.80 -41.61
CA VAL A 556 -10.53 -20.96 -40.47
C VAL A 556 -9.26 -20.19 -40.83
N SER A 557 -9.25 -18.89 -40.60
CA SER A 557 -8.05 -18.05 -40.70
C SER A 557 -7.98 -17.00 -39.60
N THR A 558 -6.77 -16.62 -39.19
CA THR A 558 -6.57 -15.51 -38.24
C THR A 558 -6.55 -14.16 -38.93
N LEU A 559 -7.01 -13.12 -38.22
CA LEU A 559 -7.00 -11.73 -38.66
C LEU A 559 -6.34 -10.85 -37.60
N GLU A 560 -5.61 -9.82 -38.05
CA GLU A 560 -5.18 -8.68 -37.22
C GLU A 560 -5.85 -7.44 -37.78
N ILE A 561 -6.70 -6.77 -36.99
CA ILE A 561 -7.47 -5.59 -37.45
C ILE A 561 -6.82 -4.26 -37.09
N GLY A 562 -5.75 -4.31 -36.30
CA GLY A 562 -5.01 -3.15 -35.83
C GLY A 562 -4.15 -3.51 -34.62
N LYS A 563 -3.60 -2.49 -33.98
CA LYS A 563 -2.81 -2.62 -32.76
C LYS A 563 -3.38 -1.76 -31.66
N SER A 564 -3.25 -2.22 -30.42
CA SER A 564 -3.56 -1.45 -29.23
C SER A 564 -2.56 -0.33 -28.98
N TYR A 565 -2.82 0.50 -27.96
CA TYR A 565 -1.93 1.59 -27.57
C TYR A 565 -0.50 1.11 -27.26
N GLU A 566 -0.33 0.00 -26.54
CA GLU A 566 0.97 -0.61 -26.21
C GLU A 566 1.52 -1.49 -27.36
N GLY A 567 0.87 -1.49 -28.53
CA GLY A 567 1.36 -2.10 -29.75
C GLY A 567 1.05 -3.59 -29.90
N ARG A 568 0.14 -4.16 -29.09
CA ARG A 568 -0.29 -5.56 -29.22
C ARG A 568 -1.29 -5.71 -30.37
N PRO A 569 -1.23 -6.80 -31.15
CA PRO A 569 -2.19 -7.00 -32.22
C PRO A 569 -3.60 -7.20 -31.63
N ILE A 570 -4.60 -6.60 -32.24
CA ILE A 570 -6.01 -6.90 -31.99
C ILE A 570 -6.39 -8.03 -32.92
N LYS A 571 -6.40 -9.24 -32.37
CA LYS A 571 -6.44 -10.48 -33.13
C LYS A 571 -7.81 -11.15 -33.05
N GLY A 572 -8.22 -11.79 -34.13
CA GLY A 572 -9.45 -12.59 -34.17
C GLY A 572 -9.37 -13.72 -35.19
N VAL A 573 -10.49 -14.42 -35.35
CA VAL A 573 -10.67 -15.53 -36.29
C VAL A 573 -11.78 -15.22 -37.27
N LYS A 574 -11.52 -15.49 -38.55
CA LYS A 574 -12.53 -15.67 -39.58
C LYS A 574 -12.85 -17.16 -39.71
N LEU A 575 -14.10 -17.53 -39.54
CA LEU A 575 -14.67 -18.84 -39.89
C LEU A 575 -15.60 -18.68 -41.09
N SER A 576 -15.33 -19.38 -42.19
CA SER A 576 -16.09 -19.27 -43.45
C SER A 576 -16.02 -20.57 -44.24
N ARG A 577 -17.10 -21.35 -44.23
CA ARG A 577 -17.21 -22.60 -45.02
C ARG A 577 -17.68 -22.39 -46.47
N ARG A 578 -18.28 -21.22 -46.78
CA ARG A 578 -18.75 -20.85 -48.12
C ARG A 578 -18.37 -19.39 -48.45
N PRO A 579 -17.07 -19.14 -48.67
CA PRO A 579 -16.56 -17.78 -48.82
C PRO A 579 -17.21 -17.06 -49.99
N GLY A 580 -17.75 -15.85 -49.74
CA GLY A 580 -18.41 -15.02 -50.74
C GLY A 580 -19.89 -15.33 -50.99
N GLU A 581 -20.40 -16.46 -50.50
CA GLU A 581 -21.82 -16.81 -50.57
C GLU A 581 -22.58 -16.40 -49.30
N ASN A 582 -21.93 -16.55 -48.15
CA ASN A 582 -22.54 -16.33 -46.85
C ASN A 582 -22.66 -14.84 -46.52
N LYS A 583 -23.50 -14.55 -45.50
CA LYS A 583 -23.52 -13.28 -44.79
C LYS A 583 -22.68 -13.41 -43.54
N ALA A 584 -22.15 -12.30 -43.05
CA ALA A 584 -21.23 -12.32 -41.92
C ALA A 584 -21.84 -11.82 -40.61
N ILE A 585 -21.32 -12.37 -39.51
CA ILE A 585 -21.62 -12.00 -38.13
C ILE A 585 -20.30 -11.64 -37.45
N VAL A 586 -20.29 -10.47 -36.80
CA VAL A 586 -19.15 -10.02 -35.98
C VAL A 586 -19.48 -10.26 -34.51
N VAL A 587 -18.55 -10.87 -33.79
CA VAL A 587 -18.63 -11.05 -32.34
C VAL A 587 -17.39 -10.41 -31.73
N GLU A 588 -17.58 -9.46 -30.83
CA GLU A 588 -16.50 -8.89 -30.03
C GLU A 588 -16.65 -9.27 -28.57
N GLY A 589 -15.51 -9.49 -27.91
CA GLY A 589 -15.40 -9.68 -26.48
C GLY A 589 -14.25 -8.90 -25.87
N GLY A 590 -14.29 -8.75 -24.55
CA GLY A 590 -13.19 -8.15 -23.78
C GLY A 590 -12.89 -6.69 -24.13
N ILE A 591 -13.88 -5.90 -24.55
CA ILE A 591 -13.68 -4.45 -24.74
C ILE A 591 -13.45 -3.74 -23.39
N HIS A 592 -14.12 -4.23 -22.33
CA HIS A 592 -13.73 -3.95 -20.95
C HIS A 592 -12.90 -5.12 -20.42
N ALA A 593 -11.72 -4.81 -19.90
CA ALA A 593 -10.72 -5.82 -19.61
C ALA A 593 -11.11 -6.78 -18.47
N ARG A 594 -11.71 -6.28 -17.39
CA ARG A 594 -12.13 -7.08 -16.21
C ARG A 594 -13.23 -8.10 -16.47
N GLU A 595 -13.92 -8.02 -17.61
CA GLU A 595 -15.10 -8.85 -17.93
C GLU A 595 -14.67 -10.21 -18.50
N TRP A 596 -13.89 -10.99 -17.76
CA TRP A 596 -13.21 -12.21 -18.23
C TRP A 596 -14.12 -13.28 -18.84
N ILE A 597 -15.37 -13.35 -18.39
CA ILE A 597 -16.37 -14.27 -18.94
C ILE A 597 -16.70 -13.96 -20.42
N SER A 598 -16.52 -12.72 -20.87
CA SER A 598 -16.78 -12.31 -22.26
C SER A 598 -15.78 -12.94 -23.24
N PRO A 599 -14.45 -12.77 -23.10
CA PRO A 599 -13.48 -13.51 -23.90
C PRO A 599 -13.65 -15.03 -23.84
N ALA A 600 -13.90 -15.59 -22.65
CA ALA A 600 -14.10 -17.03 -22.48
C ALA A 600 -15.34 -17.55 -23.22
N THR A 601 -16.43 -16.77 -23.23
CA THR A 601 -17.65 -17.11 -23.97
C THR A 601 -17.44 -16.97 -25.48
N ALA A 602 -16.68 -15.97 -25.94
CA ALA A 602 -16.34 -15.79 -27.35
C ALA A 602 -15.52 -16.97 -27.89
N THR A 603 -14.53 -17.46 -27.13
CA THR A 603 -13.73 -18.63 -27.51
C THR A 603 -14.55 -19.92 -27.43
N PHE A 604 -15.46 -20.06 -26.47
CA PHE A 604 -16.41 -21.18 -26.40
C PHE A 604 -17.28 -21.25 -27.66
N LEU A 605 -17.90 -20.13 -28.04
CA LEU A 605 -18.72 -20.03 -29.24
C LEU A 605 -17.93 -20.44 -30.49
N LEU A 606 -16.72 -19.89 -30.64
CA LEU A 606 -15.87 -20.19 -31.79
C LEU A 606 -15.50 -21.67 -31.86
N HIS A 607 -15.18 -22.29 -30.72
CA HIS A 607 -14.92 -23.72 -30.66
C HIS A 607 -16.12 -24.54 -31.12
N GLU A 608 -17.31 -24.28 -30.56
CA GLU A 608 -18.52 -25.02 -30.90
C GLU A 608 -18.88 -24.88 -32.38
N LEU A 609 -18.76 -23.68 -32.96
CA LEU A 609 -18.99 -23.47 -34.39
C LEU A 609 -18.04 -24.27 -35.31
N ILE A 610 -16.84 -24.61 -34.82
CA ILE A 610 -15.82 -25.36 -35.56
C ILE A 610 -15.97 -26.87 -35.36
N THR A 611 -16.21 -27.31 -34.11
CA THR A 611 -16.03 -28.71 -33.70
C THR A 611 -17.31 -29.44 -33.32
N SER A 612 -18.42 -28.73 -33.07
CA SER A 612 -19.65 -29.36 -32.60
C SER A 612 -20.27 -30.26 -33.66
N GLU A 613 -20.81 -31.40 -33.22
CA GLU A 613 -21.56 -32.33 -34.08
C GLU A 613 -23.07 -32.08 -34.03
N GLU A 614 -23.52 -31.17 -33.17
CA GLU A 614 -24.94 -30.82 -33.04
C GLU A 614 -25.45 -30.16 -34.33
N PRO A 615 -26.52 -30.69 -34.97
CA PRO A 615 -26.95 -30.24 -36.29
C PRO A 615 -27.21 -28.74 -36.39
N ALA A 616 -27.82 -28.13 -35.37
CA ALA A 616 -28.11 -26.71 -35.34
C ALA A 616 -26.83 -25.84 -35.29
N VAL A 617 -25.81 -26.28 -34.56
CA VAL A 617 -24.53 -25.56 -34.44
C VAL A 617 -23.72 -25.72 -35.73
N ARG A 618 -23.71 -26.93 -36.32
CA ARG A 618 -23.07 -27.18 -37.62
C ARG A 618 -23.68 -26.36 -38.74
N GLU A 619 -25.01 -26.25 -38.77
CA GLU A 619 -25.72 -25.41 -39.73
C GLU A 619 -25.30 -23.94 -39.56
N LEU A 620 -25.27 -23.44 -38.31
CA LEU A 620 -24.84 -22.10 -37.97
C LEU A 620 -23.39 -21.79 -38.42
N GLY A 621 -22.46 -22.71 -38.19
CA GLY A 621 -21.06 -22.58 -38.65
C GLY A 621 -20.86 -22.78 -40.16
N THR A 622 -21.89 -23.23 -40.88
CA THR A 622 -21.82 -23.47 -42.33
C THR A 622 -22.49 -22.37 -43.16
N LEU A 623 -23.65 -21.87 -42.72
CA LEU A 623 -24.47 -20.92 -43.46
C LEU A 623 -24.08 -19.45 -43.24
N TYR A 624 -23.21 -19.18 -42.26
CA TYR A 624 -22.79 -17.84 -41.91
C TYR A 624 -21.28 -17.77 -41.77
N ASP A 625 -20.72 -16.64 -42.18
CA ASP A 625 -19.31 -16.32 -41.92
C ASP A 625 -19.23 -15.64 -40.56
N TRP A 626 -18.23 -16.01 -39.77
CA TRP A 626 -18.03 -15.50 -38.42
C TRP A 626 -16.71 -14.76 -38.33
N PHE A 627 -16.75 -13.55 -37.81
CA PHE A 627 -15.57 -12.79 -37.39
C PHE A 627 -15.62 -12.66 -35.88
N VAL A 628 -14.79 -13.44 -35.18
CA VAL A 628 -14.77 -13.48 -33.72
C VAL A 628 -13.49 -12.82 -33.23
N PHE A 629 -13.62 -11.76 -32.44
CA PHE A 629 -12.53 -11.05 -31.78
C PHE A 629 -12.69 -11.21 -30.25
N PRO A 630 -12.10 -12.25 -29.64
CA PRO A 630 -12.33 -12.54 -28.22
C PRO A 630 -11.83 -11.44 -27.28
N VAL A 631 -10.77 -10.72 -27.67
CA VAL A 631 -10.15 -9.67 -26.86
C VAL A 631 -9.85 -8.45 -27.72
N VAL A 632 -10.72 -7.44 -27.68
CA VAL A 632 -10.49 -6.18 -28.43
C VAL A 632 -9.73 -5.11 -27.62
N ASN A 633 -9.58 -5.31 -26.30
CA ASN A 633 -8.71 -4.50 -25.42
C ASN A 633 -7.54 -5.35 -24.89
N PRO A 634 -6.56 -5.73 -25.73
CA PRO A 634 -5.50 -6.66 -25.32
C PRO A 634 -4.59 -6.07 -24.22
N ASP A 635 -4.38 -4.75 -24.19
CA ASP A 635 -3.55 -4.11 -23.16
C ASP A 635 -4.21 -4.14 -21.79
N GLY A 636 -5.50 -3.76 -21.74
CA GLY A 636 -6.29 -3.83 -20.53
C GLY A 636 -6.41 -5.28 -20.06
N TYR A 637 -6.75 -6.21 -20.96
CA TYR A 637 -6.93 -7.62 -20.61
C TYR A 637 -5.67 -8.20 -19.98
N ARG A 638 -4.51 -8.03 -20.61
CA ARG A 638 -3.23 -8.46 -20.04
C ARG A 638 -2.95 -7.81 -18.68
N PHE A 639 -3.24 -6.51 -18.54
CA PHE A 639 -3.06 -5.80 -17.28
C PHE A 639 -3.93 -6.34 -16.14
N THR A 640 -5.07 -6.98 -16.43
CA THR A 640 -5.89 -7.63 -15.39
C THR A 640 -5.26 -8.87 -14.77
N PHE A 641 -4.31 -9.51 -15.44
CA PHE A 641 -3.59 -10.65 -14.88
C PHE A 641 -2.30 -10.26 -14.15
N THR A 642 -1.69 -9.13 -14.52
CA THR A 642 -0.37 -8.74 -14.02
C THR A 642 -0.38 -7.51 -13.12
N GLY A 643 -1.46 -6.74 -13.12
CA GLY A 643 -1.53 -5.40 -12.53
C GLY A 643 -2.80 -5.20 -11.71
N ASP A 644 -3.98 -5.12 -12.31
CA ASP A 644 -5.22 -4.87 -11.56
C ASP A 644 -6.37 -5.67 -12.15
N ARG A 645 -6.82 -6.70 -11.41
CA ARG A 645 -7.89 -7.62 -11.83
C ARG A 645 -9.19 -6.91 -12.18
N LEU A 646 -9.49 -5.77 -11.56
CA LEU A 646 -10.72 -5.01 -11.77
C LEU A 646 -10.54 -3.86 -12.77
N TRP A 647 -9.42 -3.81 -13.49
CA TRP A 647 -9.16 -2.81 -14.53
C TRP A 647 -10.15 -2.93 -15.70
N ARG A 648 -10.78 -1.80 -16.07
CA ARG A 648 -11.81 -1.74 -17.13
C ARG A 648 -11.27 -1.23 -18.47
N LYS A 649 -10.52 -0.11 -18.43
CA LYS A 649 -10.20 0.75 -19.58
C LYS A 649 -9.08 0.19 -20.45
N ASN A 650 -8.69 0.88 -21.53
CA ASN A 650 -7.39 0.60 -22.19
C ASN A 650 -6.22 1.13 -21.31
N ARG A 651 -4.99 1.19 -21.86
CA ARG A 651 -3.77 1.54 -21.09
C ARG A 651 -3.08 2.84 -21.52
N LYS A 652 -3.72 3.68 -22.34
CA LYS A 652 -3.17 4.97 -22.78
C LYS A 652 -3.05 5.98 -21.61
N PRO A 653 -1.90 6.63 -21.36
CA PRO A 653 -1.72 7.57 -20.26
C PRO A 653 -2.39 8.93 -20.54
N TYR A 654 -2.97 9.53 -19.48
CA TYR A 654 -3.57 10.85 -19.44
C TYR A 654 -3.23 11.55 -18.12
N GLY A 655 -2.05 12.19 -18.07
CA GLY A 655 -1.55 12.82 -16.84
C GLY A 655 -1.25 11.78 -15.74
N LEU A 656 -1.82 11.98 -14.56
CA LEU A 656 -1.72 11.02 -13.44
C LEU A 656 -2.64 9.79 -13.62
N CYS A 657 -3.61 9.87 -14.52
CA CYS A 657 -4.59 8.82 -14.76
C CYS A 657 -4.31 8.09 -16.09
N ARG A 658 -4.93 6.93 -16.28
CA ARG A 658 -4.67 6.07 -17.44
C ARG A 658 -5.96 5.42 -17.93
N GLY A 659 -6.04 5.26 -19.23
CA GLY A 659 -7.06 4.52 -19.93
C GLY A 659 -8.29 5.35 -20.29
N VAL A 660 -8.91 4.97 -21.40
CA VAL A 660 -10.22 5.43 -21.89
C VAL A 660 -11.19 4.25 -21.84
N ASP A 661 -12.45 4.52 -21.49
CA ASP A 661 -13.53 3.54 -21.69
C ASP A 661 -13.77 3.40 -23.20
N LEU A 662 -13.29 2.28 -23.76
CA LEU A 662 -13.40 2.01 -25.20
C LEU A 662 -14.87 1.97 -25.65
N ASN A 663 -15.81 1.60 -24.78
CA ASN A 663 -17.24 1.61 -25.06
C ASN A 663 -17.92 2.95 -24.73
N ARG A 664 -17.12 4.03 -24.64
CA ARG A 664 -17.53 5.44 -24.69
C ARG A 664 -16.79 6.22 -25.79
N ASN A 665 -15.87 5.58 -26.52
CA ASN A 665 -14.97 6.26 -27.45
C ASN A 665 -15.46 6.28 -28.92
N PHE A 666 -16.55 5.58 -29.27
CA PHE A 666 -17.03 5.54 -30.65
C PHE A 666 -17.74 6.85 -31.03
N ASP A 667 -17.69 7.23 -32.32
CA ASP A 667 -18.41 8.39 -32.88
C ASP A 667 -19.91 8.13 -33.02
N SER A 668 -20.57 7.93 -31.88
CA SER A 668 -22.02 7.79 -31.78
C SER A 668 -22.50 8.58 -30.57
N ASN A 669 -22.81 9.85 -30.82
CA ASN A 669 -23.15 10.83 -29.78
C ASN A 669 -22.06 10.96 -28.70
N TRP A 670 -20.79 10.88 -29.12
CA TRP A 670 -19.61 10.89 -28.26
C TRP A 670 -19.59 12.08 -27.29
N GLY A 671 -19.16 11.84 -26.04
CA GLY A 671 -19.13 12.85 -24.98
C GLY A 671 -20.51 13.26 -24.46
N GLY A 672 -21.54 12.47 -24.74
CA GLY A 672 -22.92 12.71 -24.32
C GLY A 672 -23.24 12.13 -22.94
N VAL A 673 -24.52 11.75 -22.76
CA VAL A 673 -25.01 11.20 -21.50
C VAL A 673 -24.29 9.90 -21.13
N GLY A 674 -23.97 9.71 -19.86
CA GLY A 674 -23.35 8.48 -19.34
C GLY A 674 -21.90 8.26 -19.77
N SER A 675 -21.20 9.34 -20.11
CA SER A 675 -19.73 9.40 -20.26
C SER A 675 -19.17 10.55 -19.45
N SER A 676 -17.87 10.47 -19.14
CA SER A 676 -17.13 11.52 -18.44
C SER A 676 -16.01 12.11 -19.32
N ASP A 677 -15.71 13.38 -19.11
CA ASP A 677 -14.53 14.07 -19.66
C ASP A 677 -13.33 14.08 -18.67
N ASP A 678 -13.51 13.54 -17.46
CA ASP A 678 -12.44 13.36 -16.48
C ASP A 678 -11.60 12.10 -16.80
N PRO A 679 -10.30 12.23 -17.10
CA PRO A 679 -9.41 11.11 -17.38
C PRO A 679 -9.31 10.04 -16.29
N CYS A 680 -9.61 10.39 -15.04
CA CYS A 680 -9.58 9.49 -13.90
C CYS A 680 -10.85 8.66 -13.76
N SER A 681 -11.96 9.09 -14.36
CA SER A 681 -13.24 8.37 -14.30
C SER A 681 -13.17 7.04 -15.05
N TYR A 682 -13.95 6.07 -14.58
CA TYR A 682 -14.03 4.74 -15.20
C TYR A 682 -14.76 4.75 -16.56
N ASP A 683 -15.58 5.76 -16.82
CA ASP A 683 -16.36 6.00 -18.03
C ASP A 683 -15.82 7.18 -18.86
N PHE A 684 -14.54 7.52 -18.67
CA PHE A 684 -13.84 8.56 -19.46
C PHE A 684 -13.93 8.26 -20.95
N SER A 685 -14.51 9.17 -21.75
CA SER A 685 -14.75 8.96 -23.19
C SER A 685 -13.55 9.23 -24.09
N GLY A 686 -12.42 9.68 -23.55
CA GLY A 686 -11.21 10.02 -24.32
C GLY A 686 -11.13 11.48 -24.73
N SER A 687 -10.12 11.84 -25.52
CA SER A 687 -9.88 13.23 -25.97
C SER A 687 -10.69 13.62 -27.21
N GLY A 688 -11.41 12.67 -27.80
CA GLY A 688 -12.23 12.80 -28.99
C GLY A 688 -12.84 11.45 -29.37
N ALA A 689 -13.86 11.47 -30.21
CA ALA A 689 -14.36 10.23 -30.82
C ALA A 689 -13.24 9.56 -31.60
N PHE A 690 -13.09 8.24 -31.44
CA PHE A 690 -12.02 7.44 -32.02
C PHE A 690 -10.61 7.93 -31.66
N SER A 691 -10.42 8.47 -30.44
CA SER A 691 -9.09 8.82 -29.95
C SER A 691 -8.21 7.60 -29.65
N GLU A 692 -8.83 6.43 -29.49
CA GLU A 692 -8.16 5.20 -29.10
C GLU A 692 -7.96 4.25 -30.29
N PRO A 693 -6.74 3.72 -30.49
CA PRO A 693 -6.45 2.88 -31.65
C PRO A 693 -7.26 1.58 -31.66
N GLU A 694 -7.67 1.07 -30.49
CA GLU A 694 -8.54 -0.10 -30.39
C GLU A 694 -9.93 0.16 -30.98
N SER A 695 -10.55 1.29 -30.63
CA SER A 695 -11.86 1.67 -31.16
C SER A 695 -11.81 1.99 -32.67
N VAL A 696 -10.71 2.60 -33.13
CA VAL A 696 -10.44 2.85 -34.56
C VAL A 696 -10.37 1.52 -35.32
N ALA A 697 -9.61 0.55 -34.81
CA ALA A 697 -9.43 -0.74 -35.47
C ALA A 697 -10.76 -1.49 -35.66
N ILE A 698 -11.61 -1.52 -34.63
CA ILE A 698 -12.95 -2.13 -34.72
C ILE A 698 -13.81 -1.38 -35.76
N ALA A 699 -13.83 -0.05 -35.69
CA ALA A 699 -14.65 0.77 -36.58
C ALA A 699 -14.21 0.65 -38.04
N ASP A 700 -12.91 0.65 -38.29
CA ASP A 700 -12.34 0.50 -39.62
C ASP A 700 -12.60 -0.89 -40.18
N PHE A 701 -12.46 -1.94 -39.36
CA PHE A 701 -12.83 -3.30 -39.76
C PHE A 701 -14.30 -3.38 -40.20
N VAL A 702 -15.24 -2.87 -39.40
CA VAL A 702 -16.67 -2.89 -39.74
C VAL A 702 -16.95 -2.06 -41.01
N ARG A 703 -16.45 -0.82 -41.10
CA ARG A 703 -16.65 0.03 -42.29
C ARG A 703 -16.13 -0.62 -43.57
N GLN A 704 -14.95 -1.25 -43.50
CA GLN A 704 -14.32 -1.87 -44.65
C GLN A 704 -15.01 -3.17 -45.07
N ASN A 705 -15.67 -3.88 -44.15
CA ASN A 705 -16.20 -5.22 -44.39
C ASN A 705 -17.73 -5.30 -44.40
N VAL A 706 -18.49 -4.28 -43.98
CA VAL A 706 -19.96 -4.34 -43.91
C VAL A 706 -20.60 -4.64 -45.27
N GLY A 707 -20.08 -4.06 -46.35
CA GLY A 707 -20.46 -4.36 -47.72
C GLY A 707 -19.78 -5.63 -48.25
N PRO A 708 -18.44 -5.64 -48.37
CA PRO A 708 -17.71 -6.74 -49.01
C PRO A 708 -17.91 -8.12 -48.35
N ALA A 709 -17.93 -8.18 -47.02
CA ALA A 709 -18.19 -9.41 -46.27
C ALA A 709 -19.69 -9.60 -45.94
N ARG A 710 -20.54 -8.68 -46.38
CA ARG A 710 -22.00 -8.71 -46.15
C ARG A 710 -22.34 -8.89 -44.66
N ILE A 711 -21.73 -8.08 -43.79
CA ILE A 711 -22.00 -8.12 -42.34
C ILE A 711 -23.46 -7.72 -42.11
N ARG A 712 -24.16 -8.54 -41.31
CA ARG A 712 -25.58 -8.34 -40.97
C ARG A 712 -25.85 -8.31 -39.48
N SER A 713 -24.97 -8.91 -38.68
CA SER A 713 -25.07 -8.85 -37.24
C SER A 713 -23.74 -8.47 -36.59
N TYR A 714 -23.84 -7.67 -35.52
CA TYR A 714 -22.73 -7.27 -34.65
C TYR A 714 -23.15 -7.53 -33.21
N ILE A 715 -22.44 -8.43 -32.53
CA ILE A 715 -22.80 -8.86 -31.17
C ILE A 715 -21.62 -8.56 -30.24
N ALA A 716 -21.83 -7.66 -29.28
CA ALA A 716 -20.84 -7.29 -28.28
C ALA A 716 -21.09 -8.03 -26.96
N LEU A 717 -20.11 -8.80 -26.49
CA LEU A 717 -20.18 -9.54 -25.23
C LEU A 717 -19.57 -8.72 -24.09
N HIS A 718 -20.36 -8.46 -23.06
CA HIS A 718 -20.00 -7.81 -21.80
C HIS A 718 -20.41 -8.68 -20.60
N SER A 719 -20.05 -8.25 -19.41
CA SER A 719 -20.63 -8.74 -18.14
C SER A 719 -20.57 -7.62 -17.11
N TYR A 720 -21.41 -7.60 -16.07
CA TYR A 720 -22.46 -8.54 -15.74
C TYR A 720 -23.80 -7.79 -15.66
N SER A 721 -24.91 -8.52 -15.72
CA SER A 721 -26.26 -8.11 -15.27
C SER A 721 -27.37 -9.04 -15.80
N GLN A 722 -27.03 -10.02 -16.65
CA GLN A 722 -27.99 -10.88 -17.35
C GLN A 722 -28.96 -10.08 -18.24
N LEU A 723 -28.40 -9.27 -19.14
CA LEU A 723 -29.15 -8.43 -20.07
C LEU A 723 -28.82 -8.79 -21.52
N LEU A 724 -29.82 -8.70 -22.40
CA LEU A 724 -29.63 -8.74 -23.86
C LEU A 724 -30.28 -7.51 -24.48
N MET A 725 -29.46 -6.57 -24.91
CA MET A 725 -29.89 -5.23 -25.28
C MET A 725 -29.59 -4.90 -26.74
N PHE A 726 -30.31 -3.91 -27.27
CA PHE A 726 -30.10 -3.34 -28.60
C PHE A 726 -30.06 -1.79 -28.55
N PRO A 727 -29.64 -1.10 -29.62
CA PRO A 727 -29.59 0.37 -29.63
C PRO A 727 -30.97 1.03 -29.45
N TYR A 728 -31.05 2.28 -29.00
CA TYR A 728 -29.94 3.16 -28.64
C TYR A 728 -29.65 3.16 -27.13
N GLY A 729 -28.42 3.51 -26.78
CA GLY A 729 -28.03 3.85 -25.41
C GLY A 729 -28.19 5.31 -25.06
N HIS A 730 -28.02 6.23 -26.03
CA HIS A 730 -27.93 7.67 -25.75
C HIS A 730 -29.27 8.40 -25.73
N THR A 731 -30.34 7.81 -26.28
CA THR A 731 -31.67 8.41 -26.43
C THR A 731 -32.77 7.38 -26.17
N PRO A 732 -33.95 7.78 -25.63
CA PRO A 732 -35.14 6.92 -25.58
C PRO A 732 -35.79 6.70 -26.96
N ASP A 733 -35.30 7.38 -28.01
CA ASP A 733 -35.84 7.19 -29.35
C ASP A 733 -35.65 5.76 -29.84
N ARG A 734 -36.69 5.21 -30.47
CA ARG A 734 -36.64 3.86 -31.03
C ARG A 734 -35.82 3.82 -32.31
N VAL A 735 -35.05 2.75 -32.47
CA VAL A 735 -34.41 2.39 -33.74
C VAL A 735 -35.45 2.07 -34.82
N GLN A 736 -35.05 2.16 -36.09
CA GLN A 736 -35.98 1.98 -37.22
C GLN A 736 -36.62 0.58 -37.24
N ASN A 737 -35.87 -0.45 -36.86
CA ASN A 737 -36.31 -1.85 -36.81
C ASN A 737 -36.55 -2.34 -35.36
N TYR A 738 -37.06 -1.47 -34.48
CA TYR A 738 -37.24 -1.77 -33.06
C TYR A 738 -38.00 -3.07 -32.80
N ASP A 739 -39.15 -3.27 -33.48
CA ASP A 739 -39.97 -4.47 -33.27
C ASP A 739 -39.25 -5.76 -33.68
N HIS A 740 -38.37 -5.69 -34.68
CA HIS A 740 -37.56 -6.83 -35.10
C HIS A 740 -36.50 -7.16 -34.06
N LEU A 741 -35.75 -6.15 -33.57
CA LEU A 741 -34.73 -6.37 -32.52
C LEU A 741 -35.36 -6.84 -31.21
N LYS A 742 -36.55 -6.34 -30.88
CA LYS A 742 -37.35 -6.82 -29.73
C LYS A 742 -37.73 -8.29 -29.90
N SER A 743 -38.23 -8.70 -31.07
CA SER A 743 -38.54 -10.12 -31.34
C SER A 743 -37.28 -11.01 -31.24
N ILE A 744 -36.17 -10.56 -31.84
CA ILE A 744 -34.88 -11.27 -31.81
C ILE A 744 -34.41 -11.47 -30.36
N THR A 745 -34.43 -10.40 -29.56
CA THR A 745 -33.98 -10.47 -28.15
C THR A 745 -34.92 -11.32 -27.29
N GLU A 746 -36.24 -11.23 -27.46
CA GLU A 746 -37.20 -12.06 -26.72
C GLU A 746 -37.01 -13.56 -27.01
N LYS A 747 -36.82 -13.94 -28.29
CA LYS A 747 -36.58 -15.35 -28.66
C LYS A 747 -35.22 -15.85 -28.17
N ALA A 748 -34.21 -15.01 -28.24
CA ALA A 748 -32.88 -15.32 -27.73
C ALA A 748 -32.88 -15.56 -26.22
N ILE A 749 -33.54 -14.68 -25.46
CA ILE A 749 -33.71 -14.83 -24.00
C ILE A 749 -34.49 -16.10 -23.67
N ALA A 750 -35.57 -16.41 -24.40
CA ALA A 750 -36.33 -17.63 -24.19
C ALA A 750 -35.48 -18.89 -24.41
N ALA A 751 -34.66 -18.91 -25.47
CA ALA A 751 -33.75 -20.01 -25.75
C ALA A 751 -32.65 -20.17 -24.70
N LEU A 752 -32.04 -19.05 -24.28
CA LEU A 752 -31.04 -19.02 -23.20
C LEU A 752 -31.61 -19.55 -21.89
N THR A 753 -32.76 -19.01 -21.48
CA THR A 753 -33.45 -19.38 -20.24
C THR A 753 -33.83 -20.86 -20.24
N ALA A 754 -34.15 -21.45 -21.39
CA ALA A 754 -34.51 -22.86 -21.48
C ALA A 754 -33.35 -23.82 -21.15
N VAL A 755 -32.09 -23.37 -21.21
CA VAL A 755 -30.93 -24.24 -20.92
C VAL A 755 -30.74 -24.45 -19.42
N TYR A 756 -30.67 -23.37 -18.63
CA TYR A 756 -30.38 -23.43 -17.19
C TYR A 756 -31.36 -22.66 -16.30
N GLY A 757 -32.39 -22.03 -16.87
CA GLY A 757 -33.32 -21.18 -16.12
C GLY A 757 -32.76 -19.80 -15.78
N THR A 758 -31.61 -19.41 -16.35
CA THR A 758 -30.96 -18.12 -16.08
C THR A 758 -31.84 -16.97 -16.58
N PRO A 759 -32.34 -16.09 -15.71
CA PRO A 759 -33.27 -15.04 -16.11
C PRO A 759 -32.53 -13.89 -16.79
N PHE A 760 -32.87 -13.59 -18.04
CA PHE A 760 -32.38 -12.41 -18.74
C PHE A 760 -33.49 -11.39 -18.98
N GLN A 761 -33.13 -10.11 -18.98
CA GLN A 761 -34.00 -9.01 -19.41
C GLN A 761 -33.53 -8.45 -20.76
N GLY A 762 -34.49 -8.06 -21.61
CA GLY A 762 -34.19 -7.47 -22.91
C GLY A 762 -34.93 -6.18 -23.19
N GLY A 763 -34.36 -5.37 -24.09
CA GLY A 763 -34.89 -4.07 -24.48
C GLY A 763 -33.83 -3.18 -25.11
N SER A 764 -34.17 -1.90 -25.34
CA SER A 764 -33.15 -0.93 -25.74
C SER A 764 -32.18 -0.67 -24.59
N LYS A 765 -30.92 -0.33 -24.90
CA LYS A 765 -29.91 -0.05 -23.87
C LYS A 765 -30.33 1.11 -22.95
N TYR A 766 -30.94 2.16 -23.51
CA TYR A 766 -31.46 3.29 -22.73
C TYR A 766 -32.51 2.85 -21.69
N GLU A 767 -33.46 1.98 -22.08
CA GLU A 767 -34.58 1.55 -21.24
C GLU A 767 -34.19 0.45 -20.23
N THR A 768 -33.18 -0.38 -20.57
CA THR A 768 -32.91 -1.63 -19.85
C THR A 768 -31.84 -1.49 -18.79
N ILE A 769 -30.79 -0.70 -19.04
CA ILE A 769 -29.66 -0.55 -18.11
C ILE A 769 -29.54 0.90 -17.62
N TYR A 770 -29.04 1.80 -18.47
CA TYR A 770 -28.95 3.24 -18.22
C TYR A 770 -28.56 4.00 -19.50
N PRO A 771 -28.90 5.29 -19.58
CA PRO A 771 -28.48 6.16 -20.69
C PRO A 771 -26.95 6.25 -20.80
N SER A 772 -26.42 5.97 -21.98
CA SER A 772 -24.97 5.99 -22.27
C SER A 772 -24.67 6.29 -23.74
N SER A 773 -23.63 7.07 -23.99
CA SER A 773 -23.20 7.46 -25.34
C SER A 773 -21.84 6.89 -25.73
N GLY A 774 -21.49 6.94 -27.03
CA GLY A 774 -20.19 6.52 -27.53
C GLY A 774 -19.95 5.01 -27.53
N GLY A 775 -21.01 4.20 -27.45
CA GLY A 775 -20.92 2.74 -27.41
C GLY A 775 -20.79 2.07 -28.78
N SER A 776 -20.17 0.88 -28.81
CA SER A 776 -19.86 0.14 -30.04
C SER A 776 -21.11 -0.28 -30.80
N ILE A 777 -22.16 -0.76 -30.13
CA ILE A 777 -23.39 -1.22 -30.81
C ILE A 777 -24.23 -0.09 -31.40
N ASP A 778 -24.29 1.07 -30.74
CA ASP A 778 -24.99 2.25 -31.27
C ASP A 778 -24.28 2.74 -32.54
N TRP A 779 -22.93 2.72 -32.50
CA TRP A 779 -22.10 3.05 -33.64
C TRP A 779 -22.24 2.01 -34.78
N ALA A 780 -22.16 0.71 -34.47
CA ALA A 780 -22.26 -0.36 -35.46
C ALA A 780 -23.63 -0.33 -36.18
N TYR A 781 -24.70 -0.03 -35.45
CA TYR A 781 -26.05 0.04 -36.00
C TYR A 781 -26.23 1.18 -37.00
N ARG A 782 -25.94 2.42 -36.58
CA ARG A 782 -26.28 3.61 -37.38
C ARG A 782 -25.11 4.07 -38.25
N PRO A 783 -23.98 4.57 -37.71
CA PRO A 783 -22.79 4.86 -38.51
C PRO A 783 -22.20 3.66 -39.28
N GLY A 784 -22.19 2.47 -38.68
CA GLY A 784 -21.61 1.25 -39.24
C GLY A 784 -22.53 0.51 -40.22
N GLY A 785 -23.84 0.78 -40.18
CA GLY A 785 -24.83 0.22 -41.09
C GLY A 785 -25.13 -1.28 -40.88
N VAL A 786 -24.88 -1.83 -39.69
CA VAL A 786 -25.18 -3.21 -39.35
C VAL A 786 -26.59 -3.32 -38.76
N PRO A 787 -27.56 -3.98 -39.41
CA PRO A 787 -28.98 -3.90 -39.02
C PRO A 787 -29.34 -4.64 -37.73
N VAL A 788 -28.59 -5.69 -37.36
CA VAL A 788 -28.80 -6.45 -36.12
C VAL A 788 -27.60 -6.25 -35.19
N SER A 789 -27.64 -5.18 -34.40
CA SER A 789 -26.60 -4.89 -33.40
C SER A 789 -27.13 -5.17 -32.01
N LEU A 790 -26.48 -6.07 -31.28
CA LEU A 790 -26.89 -6.55 -29.96
C LEU A 790 -25.73 -6.51 -28.98
N THR A 791 -26.03 -6.36 -27.70
CA THR A 791 -25.04 -6.51 -26.64
C THR A 791 -25.57 -7.41 -25.53
N PHE A 792 -24.72 -8.33 -25.07
CA PHE A 792 -24.98 -9.16 -23.89
C PHE A 792 -24.28 -8.56 -22.69
N GLU A 793 -24.98 -8.46 -21.57
CA GLU A 793 -24.37 -8.48 -20.23
C GLU A 793 -24.56 -9.89 -19.69
N LEU A 794 -23.50 -10.70 -19.68
CA LEU A 794 -23.54 -12.12 -19.30
C LEU A 794 -23.85 -12.33 -17.80
N ARG A 795 -23.68 -13.57 -17.31
CA ARG A 795 -24.01 -13.99 -15.94
C ARG A 795 -23.46 -13.09 -14.84
N GLY A 796 -24.15 -13.17 -13.71
CA GLY A 796 -24.07 -12.23 -12.60
C GLY A 796 -25.33 -11.37 -12.65
N PRO A 797 -26.36 -11.64 -11.83
CA PRO A 797 -27.49 -10.71 -11.71
C PRO A 797 -27.00 -9.34 -11.19
N ALA A 798 -27.84 -8.31 -11.30
CA ALA A 798 -27.45 -6.95 -10.89
C ALA A 798 -26.97 -6.84 -9.43
N ASP A 799 -27.38 -7.77 -8.56
CA ASP A 799 -26.98 -7.87 -7.16
C ASP A 799 -26.03 -9.06 -6.86
N SER A 800 -25.36 -9.57 -7.89
CA SER A 800 -24.34 -10.62 -7.79
C SER A 800 -23.24 -10.25 -6.79
N THR A 801 -22.87 -11.21 -5.94
CA THR A 801 -21.71 -11.09 -5.05
C THR A 801 -20.39 -11.27 -5.80
N ASP A 802 -20.40 -12.03 -6.89
CA ASP A 802 -19.22 -12.34 -7.69
C ASP A 802 -18.83 -11.18 -8.63
N MET A 803 -19.80 -10.33 -9.00
CA MET A 803 -19.61 -9.24 -9.97
C MET A 803 -18.93 -9.70 -11.27
N PHE A 804 -17.67 -9.27 -11.50
CA PHE A 804 -16.84 -9.61 -12.65
C PHE A 804 -15.89 -10.79 -12.38
N ILE A 805 -15.91 -11.33 -11.16
CA ILE A 805 -15.04 -12.41 -10.65
C ILE A 805 -15.86 -13.71 -10.65
N LEU A 806 -16.43 -14.03 -11.81
CA LEU A 806 -17.33 -15.17 -11.95
C LEU A 806 -16.51 -16.48 -11.90
N PRO A 807 -16.83 -17.45 -11.03
CA PRO A 807 -16.06 -18.70 -10.91
C PRO A 807 -15.89 -19.42 -12.25
N ALA A 808 -14.71 -19.98 -12.52
CA ALA A 808 -14.41 -20.60 -13.82
C ALA A 808 -15.33 -21.78 -14.17
N GLU A 809 -15.88 -22.48 -13.17
CA GLU A 809 -16.90 -23.52 -13.36
C GLU A 809 -18.19 -23.01 -14.05
N GLN A 810 -18.42 -21.71 -14.06
CA GLN A 810 -19.55 -21.07 -14.75
C GLN A 810 -19.28 -20.83 -16.24
N ILE A 811 -18.03 -20.92 -16.72
CA ILE A 811 -17.69 -20.61 -18.12
C ILE A 811 -18.46 -21.51 -19.09
N ARG A 812 -18.46 -22.83 -18.88
CA ARG A 812 -19.24 -23.78 -19.71
C ARG A 812 -20.75 -23.50 -19.66
N PRO A 813 -21.40 -23.39 -18.49
CA PRO A 813 -22.81 -23.02 -18.41
C PRO A 813 -23.16 -21.73 -19.15
N VAL A 814 -22.33 -20.67 -19.02
CA VAL A 814 -22.53 -19.39 -19.73
C VAL A 814 -22.36 -19.59 -21.24
N GLY A 815 -21.33 -20.32 -21.66
CA GLY A 815 -21.09 -20.63 -23.07
C GLY A 815 -22.26 -21.36 -23.71
N GLN A 816 -22.81 -22.38 -23.03
CA GLN A 816 -23.90 -23.22 -23.53
C GLN A 816 -25.23 -22.46 -23.65
N GLU A 817 -25.61 -21.68 -22.63
CA GLU A 817 -26.84 -20.88 -22.70
C GLU A 817 -26.73 -19.73 -23.70
N THR A 818 -25.54 -19.13 -23.82
CA THR A 818 -25.28 -18.07 -24.80
C THR A 818 -25.27 -18.64 -26.22
N LEU A 819 -24.73 -19.83 -26.45
CA LEU A 819 -24.81 -20.51 -27.75
C LEU A 819 -26.27 -20.75 -28.17
N ALA A 820 -27.14 -21.17 -27.24
CA ALA A 820 -28.57 -21.31 -27.51
C ALA A 820 -29.22 -19.96 -27.91
N ALA A 821 -28.86 -18.86 -27.24
CA ALA A 821 -29.27 -17.52 -27.66
C ALA A 821 -28.77 -17.17 -29.06
N PHE A 822 -27.50 -17.45 -29.39
CA PHE A 822 -26.92 -17.16 -30.71
C PHE A 822 -27.65 -17.90 -31.84
N ILE A 823 -28.00 -19.17 -31.64
CA ILE A 823 -28.82 -19.94 -32.58
C ILE A 823 -30.17 -19.23 -32.80
N ALA A 824 -30.86 -18.87 -31.71
CA ALA A 824 -32.16 -18.20 -31.79
C ALA A 824 -32.07 -16.79 -32.43
N ILE A 825 -31.02 -16.02 -32.14
CA ILE A 825 -30.77 -14.71 -32.75
C ILE A 825 -30.68 -14.84 -34.27
N VAL A 826 -29.85 -15.77 -34.74
CA VAL A 826 -29.58 -15.93 -36.17
C VAL A 826 -30.79 -16.49 -36.90
N GLN A 827 -31.48 -17.47 -36.31
CA GLN A 827 -32.72 -18.03 -36.86
C GLN A 827 -33.82 -16.97 -36.97
N GLU A 828 -34.01 -16.16 -35.92
CA GLU A 828 -35.03 -15.13 -35.96
C GLU A 828 -34.70 -14.03 -36.95
N ALA A 829 -33.45 -13.54 -36.94
CA ALA A 829 -33.00 -12.55 -37.89
C ALA A 829 -33.08 -13.05 -39.35
N ALA A 830 -32.82 -14.33 -39.60
CA ALA A 830 -33.02 -14.97 -40.91
C ALA A 830 -34.49 -14.97 -41.32
N SER A 831 -35.40 -15.34 -40.40
CA SER A 831 -36.85 -15.32 -40.66
C SER A 831 -37.39 -13.92 -40.97
N LEU A 832 -36.73 -12.88 -40.43
CA LEU A 832 -37.04 -11.47 -40.66
C LEU A 832 -36.33 -10.89 -41.90
N GLY A 833 -35.61 -11.71 -42.65
CA GLY A 833 -34.99 -11.36 -43.94
C GLY A 833 -33.64 -10.64 -43.85
N TYR A 834 -33.01 -10.56 -42.67
CA TYR A 834 -31.71 -9.88 -42.54
C TYR A 834 -30.56 -10.61 -43.23
N TYR A 835 -30.73 -11.91 -43.47
CA TYR A 835 -29.74 -12.74 -44.15
C TYR A 835 -30.14 -13.13 -45.57
N ASP A 836 -31.26 -12.62 -46.08
CA ASP A 836 -31.70 -12.85 -47.46
C ASP A 836 -30.74 -12.21 -48.48
N SER A 837 -30.77 -12.77 -49.70
CA SER A 837 -29.90 -12.49 -50.87
C SER A 837 -29.44 -11.03 -51.00
#